data_AF-A0A9D5UVT8-F1
#
_entry.id   AF-A0A9D5UVT8-F1
#
_cell.length_a   1.000
_cell.length_b   1.000
_cell.length_c   1.000
_cell.angle_alpha   90.00
_cell.angle_beta   90.00
_cell.angle_gamma   90.00
#
_symmetry.space_group_name_H-M   'P 1'
#
loop_
_entity.id
_entity.type
_entity.pdbx_description
1 polymer ?
#
loop_
_entity_poly.entity_id
_entity_poly.type
_entity_poly.pdbx_seq_one_letter_code
_entity_poly.pdbx_strand_id
1 'polypeptide(L)'
;GLLSTVLFHLATTQWDGLTGSQLVSLADSQWDGMQSGQLAALADTQLDVLTSLNLSMLATTQWDGLTSVGLLSLADTQLDGLLSAQLAALVGTQLDGLRSVHVLAMADSQWNGLVSGALFTLADTQWDYLTSVNLAALANTQWDGLQSIALLALADSQLDGLTSLQWGSLADSQLDGLRSLVLSALADSQWDGFSAVQLGSLSDTQWDGVYSLQLSALANTQWDGLSSSILSDFIDTQWNGLLSVQLGGLADSQWDGLSSNMLATFANTQWDGLTSTQFSTLVDTQLDALSSLWLAALSDTQWDGLTSVVMFSLADTQLDGLASLRIAALADTQLDGLHSIGLSGLADSQWDGIDSEQFSSLADTQLDGIRSLQITNLAVTQLYGLTAVQLGSLADTQLDGLTPAQVSALTAAQLDGLTALGLSGLVAGFSSLQLASMAGTQLDGLTSLNLGFLVDSQLDGLTSLQLATLVDTQLDGLTSLQLASLADSQLDGLTSDALSSLASTQWGALTSVRLSHLALTQLNAMTSYQLSLLVDTQLDGLSSIQLASLAGTQLDGLSSIQLSSLADSQLDGLTSILLTSLADTQLDVLTSVSLINLVDSQLDGLTSVQLFTLADSQLDGLQSLQLFALVDSQLDGLYSLQLAALVDSQLDGLRSTWLAALADSQLDGLLSLQLIALVDTQLNGLQASQLAAIADSQLDGLQSLQLLALSDSQLDGLRSLQLTALSDSQLDGLRSQQLTALSDSQLDGLRSLQLTALSDS
;
A
#
# COMPACT_ATOMS: atom_id res chain seq x y z
N GLY A 1 7.65 107.47 56.72
CA GLY A 1 8.34 107.70 58.01
C GLY A 1 7.55 107.10 59.16
N LEU A 2 6.63 107.86 59.77
CA LEU A 2 5.83 107.43 60.93
C LEU A 2 4.76 106.35 60.65
N LEU A 3 4.43 106.08 59.38
CA LEU A 3 3.52 105.00 58.96
C LEU A 3 4.21 103.62 58.82
N SER A 4 5.55 103.57 58.77
CA SER A 4 6.30 102.33 58.49
C SER A 4 6.39 101.37 59.68
N THR A 5 6.35 101.89 60.92
CA THR A 5 6.50 101.08 62.15
C THR A 5 5.17 100.72 62.81
N VAL A 6 4.11 101.48 62.55
CA VAL A 6 2.78 101.28 63.17
C VAL A 6 2.02 100.12 62.55
N LEU A 7 2.22 99.85 61.25
CA LEU A 7 1.48 98.79 60.54
C LEU A 7 1.80 97.37 61.04
N PHE A 8 3.04 97.11 61.48
CA PHE A 8 3.44 95.81 62.04
C PHE A 8 2.73 95.44 63.36
N HIS A 9 2.10 96.41 64.03
CA HIS A 9 1.43 96.24 65.32
C HIS A 9 -0.09 96.44 65.23
N LEU A 10 -0.65 96.57 64.04
CA LEU A 10 -2.11 96.65 63.88
C LEU A 10 -2.73 95.29 64.21
N ALA A 11 -3.72 95.30 65.11
CA ALA A 11 -4.59 94.16 65.32
C ALA A 11 -5.33 93.85 64.01
N THR A 12 -5.69 92.58 63.78
CA THR A 12 -6.42 92.13 62.58
C THR A 12 -7.63 93.02 62.26
N THR A 13 -8.38 93.45 63.27
CA THR A 13 -9.55 94.33 63.14
C THR A 13 -9.26 95.77 62.69
N GLN A 14 -8.00 96.21 62.66
CA GLN A 14 -7.63 97.57 62.27
C GLN A 14 -7.26 97.68 60.79
N TRP A 15 -7.07 96.55 60.10
CA TRP A 15 -6.73 96.52 58.67
C TRP A 15 -7.91 96.91 57.77
N ASP A 16 -9.16 96.57 58.15
CA ASP A 16 -10.40 97.03 57.49
C ASP A 16 -10.52 98.58 57.42
N GLY A 17 -9.85 99.29 58.35
CA GLY A 17 -9.86 100.76 58.39
C GLY A 17 -8.93 101.47 57.40
N LEU A 18 -8.09 100.75 56.66
CA LEU A 18 -7.14 101.35 55.70
C LEU A 18 -7.85 101.78 54.41
N THR A 19 -7.51 102.94 53.85
CA THR A 19 -7.99 103.29 52.50
C THR A 19 -7.23 102.50 51.43
N GLY A 20 -7.84 102.23 50.28
CA GLY A 20 -7.16 101.54 49.16
C GLY A 20 -5.83 102.20 48.75
N SER A 21 -5.75 103.53 48.81
CA SER A 21 -4.50 104.28 48.55
C SER A 21 -3.39 104.01 49.57
N GLN A 22 -3.75 103.73 50.83
CA GLN A 22 -2.78 103.39 51.87
C GLN A 22 -2.26 101.97 51.68
N LEU A 23 -3.13 101.03 51.29
CA LEU A 23 -2.77 99.63 51.04
C LEU A 23 -1.81 99.48 49.85
N VAL A 24 -2.10 100.12 48.71
CA VAL A 24 -1.24 100.05 47.52
C VAL A 24 0.14 100.69 47.77
N SER A 25 0.23 101.64 48.70
CA SER A 25 1.47 102.36 49.03
C SER A 25 2.39 101.65 50.04
N LEU A 26 2.01 100.46 50.52
CA LEU A 26 2.82 99.67 51.45
C LEU A 26 4.10 99.17 50.75
N ALA A 27 5.23 99.24 51.46
CA ALA A 27 6.50 98.70 50.99
C ALA A 27 6.52 97.16 51.06
N ASP A 28 7.37 96.52 50.27
CA ASP A 28 7.51 95.05 50.17
C ASP A 28 7.68 94.38 51.54
N SER A 29 8.50 94.96 52.43
CA SER A 29 8.71 94.43 53.79
C SER A 29 7.46 94.48 54.68
N GLN A 30 6.48 95.31 54.33
CA GLN A 30 5.21 95.44 55.05
C GLN A 30 4.17 94.45 54.50
N TRP A 31 4.23 94.14 53.20
CA TRP A 31 3.48 93.05 52.59
C TRP A 31 3.99 91.68 53.09
N ASP A 32 5.30 91.46 53.13
CA ASP A 32 5.93 90.24 53.65
C ASP A 32 5.69 90.03 55.17
N GLY A 33 5.50 91.12 55.91
CA GLY A 33 5.23 91.11 57.35
C GLY A 33 3.77 90.87 57.76
N MET A 34 2.85 90.85 56.79
CA MET A 34 1.42 90.71 57.02
C MET A 34 1.07 89.31 57.57
N GLN A 35 0.10 89.20 58.46
CA GLN A 35 -0.40 87.91 58.95
C GLN A 35 -1.65 87.50 58.18
N SER A 36 -1.91 86.20 58.05
CA SER A 36 -3.09 85.67 57.34
C SER A 36 -4.40 86.28 57.83
N GLY A 37 -4.58 86.40 59.16
CA GLY A 37 -5.76 87.04 59.75
C GLY A 37 -5.91 88.55 59.47
N GLN A 38 -4.85 89.23 59.03
CA GLN A 38 -4.90 90.64 58.60
C GLN A 38 -5.37 90.73 57.15
N LEU A 39 -5.02 89.77 56.30
CA LEU A 39 -5.49 89.69 54.91
C LEU A 39 -6.97 89.33 54.87
N ALA A 40 -7.37 88.41 55.75
CA ALA A 40 -8.76 88.02 55.98
C ALA A 40 -9.67 89.19 56.41
N ALA A 41 -9.10 90.22 57.04
CA ALA A 41 -9.83 91.35 57.59
C ALA A 41 -10.00 92.51 56.60
N LEU A 42 -9.44 92.41 55.39
CA LEU A 42 -9.68 93.41 54.36
C LEU A 42 -11.09 93.26 53.79
N ALA A 43 -11.80 94.38 53.65
CA ALA A 43 -13.07 94.44 52.94
C ALA A 43 -12.88 94.26 51.44
N ASP A 44 -13.91 93.79 50.73
CA ASP A 44 -13.90 93.60 49.27
C ASP A 44 -13.44 94.86 48.51
N THR A 45 -13.88 96.05 48.96
CA THR A 45 -13.45 97.34 48.36
C THR A 45 -11.98 97.67 48.55
N GLN A 46 -11.31 97.05 49.52
CA GLN A 46 -9.88 97.19 49.76
C GLN A 46 -9.08 96.18 48.92
N LEU A 47 -9.60 94.97 48.78
CA LEU A 47 -9.05 93.91 47.92
C LEU A 47 -9.09 94.31 46.43
N ASP A 48 -10.18 94.93 45.98
CA ASP A 48 -10.37 95.42 44.59
C ASP A 48 -9.35 96.51 44.16
N VAL A 49 -8.75 97.23 45.13
CA VAL A 49 -7.77 98.29 44.83
C VAL A 49 -6.33 97.77 44.76
N LEU A 50 -6.09 96.52 45.17
CA LEU A 50 -4.75 95.93 45.11
C LEU A 50 -4.29 95.73 43.65
N THR A 51 -2.99 95.66 43.42
CA THR A 51 -2.46 95.29 42.11
C THR A 51 -1.88 93.88 42.14
N SER A 52 -1.72 93.25 40.98
CA SER A 52 -1.03 91.97 40.87
C SER A 52 0.38 92.00 41.48
N LEU A 53 1.06 93.15 41.40
CA LEU A 53 2.34 93.38 42.08
C LEU A 53 2.21 93.30 43.59
N ASN A 54 1.19 93.94 44.19
CA ASN A 54 0.95 93.88 45.63
C ASN A 54 0.66 92.45 46.10
N LEU A 55 -0.18 91.72 45.36
CA LEU A 55 -0.51 90.34 45.68
C LEU A 55 0.68 89.39 45.51
N SER A 56 1.54 89.63 44.50
CA SER A 56 2.76 88.84 44.28
C SER A 56 3.80 88.98 45.39
N MET A 57 3.71 90.01 46.23
CA MET A 57 4.60 90.22 47.39
C MET A 57 4.17 89.43 48.63
N LEU A 58 3.00 88.79 48.62
CA LEU A 58 2.52 87.99 49.75
C LEU A 58 3.24 86.64 49.82
N ALA A 59 3.73 86.27 51.00
CA ALA A 59 4.21 84.93 51.29
C ALA A 59 3.06 83.90 51.27
N THR A 60 3.37 82.65 50.94
CA THR A 60 2.38 81.57 50.80
C THR A 60 1.48 81.39 52.03
N THR A 61 2.04 81.50 53.24
CA THR A 61 1.30 81.37 54.52
C THR A 61 0.31 82.50 54.80
N GLN A 62 0.38 83.61 54.06
CA GLN A 62 -0.52 84.75 54.27
C GLN A 62 -1.86 84.55 53.55
N TRP A 63 -1.86 83.72 52.51
CA TRP A 63 -3.05 83.39 51.72
C TRP A 63 -4.05 82.54 52.48
N ASP A 64 -3.63 81.79 53.51
CA ASP A 64 -4.49 80.96 54.39
C ASP A 64 -5.69 81.72 55.00
N GLY A 65 -5.58 83.05 55.13
CA GLY A 65 -6.64 83.88 55.70
C GLY A 65 -7.67 84.38 54.67
N LEU A 66 -7.34 84.34 53.38
CA LEU A 66 -8.24 84.85 52.35
C LEU A 66 -9.37 83.86 52.10
N THR A 67 -10.60 84.23 52.43
CA THR A 67 -11.76 83.35 52.19
C THR A 67 -12.11 83.29 50.71
N SER A 68 -12.93 82.32 50.30
CA SER A 68 -13.47 82.22 48.94
C SER A 68 -14.16 83.51 48.48
N VAL A 69 -14.85 84.20 49.39
CA VAL A 69 -15.50 85.50 49.14
C VAL A 69 -14.46 86.60 48.89
N GLY A 70 -13.37 86.60 49.66
CA GLY A 70 -12.27 87.55 49.44
C GLY A 70 -11.58 87.31 48.10
N LEU A 71 -11.39 86.06 47.71
CA LEU A 71 -10.84 85.70 46.40
C LEU A 71 -11.77 86.10 45.23
N LEU A 72 -13.10 85.98 45.42
CA LEU A 72 -14.11 86.43 44.44
C LEU A 72 -14.13 87.94 44.20
N SER A 73 -13.62 88.72 45.16
CA SER A 73 -13.54 90.17 45.08
C SER A 73 -12.34 90.66 44.27
N LEU A 74 -11.41 89.78 43.93
CA LEU A 74 -10.27 90.10 43.09
C LEU A 74 -10.66 90.06 41.60
N ALA A 75 -10.18 91.04 40.83
CA ALA A 75 -10.29 91.10 39.38
C ALA A 75 -9.22 90.22 38.68
N ASP A 76 -9.51 89.75 37.48
CA ASP A 76 -8.65 88.89 36.64
C ASP A 76 -7.21 89.44 36.57
N THR A 77 -7.06 90.73 36.26
CA THR A 77 -5.76 91.41 36.14
C THR A 77 -4.92 91.43 37.42
N GLN A 78 -5.56 91.23 38.59
CA GLN A 78 -4.87 91.13 39.87
C GLN A 78 -4.33 89.71 40.09
N LEU A 79 -5.03 88.70 39.57
CA LEU A 79 -4.66 87.28 39.67
C LEU A 79 -3.57 86.88 38.66
N ASP A 80 -3.45 87.58 37.53
CA ASP A 80 -2.44 87.33 36.48
C ASP A 80 -0.98 87.36 36.98
N GLY A 81 -0.70 88.09 38.07
CA GLY A 81 0.65 88.19 38.65
C GLY A 81 0.92 87.26 39.82
N LEU A 82 -0.01 86.37 40.17
CA LEU A 82 0.23 85.38 41.22
C LEU A 82 1.28 84.37 40.79
N LEU A 83 2.26 84.16 41.66
CA LEU A 83 3.29 83.15 41.49
C LEU A 83 2.72 81.75 41.71
N SER A 84 3.30 80.76 41.04
CA SER A 84 2.91 79.34 41.17
C SER A 84 2.85 78.87 42.62
N ALA A 85 3.81 79.28 43.46
CA ALA A 85 3.85 78.94 44.88
C ALA A 85 2.70 79.56 45.71
N GLN A 86 2.18 80.72 45.31
CA GLN A 86 1.07 81.39 45.99
C GLN A 86 -0.25 80.70 45.66
N LEU A 87 -0.44 80.32 44.40
CA LEU A 87 -1.56 79.50 43.96
C LEU A 87 -1.53 78.11 44.61
N ALA A 88 -0.35 77.49 44.73
CA ALA A 88 -0.16 76.22 45.45
C ALA A 88 -0.58 76.28 46.93
N ALA A 89 -0.55 77.47 47.52
CA ALA A 89 -0.87 77.70 48.93
C ALA A 89 -2.37 77.88 49.19
N LEU A 90 -3.17 78.08 48.14
CA LEU A 90 -4.63 78.09 48.26
C LEU A 90 -5.12 76.67 48.56
N VAL A 91 -5.92 76.52 49.62
CA VAL A 91 -6.41 75.21 50.09
C VAL A 91 -7.92 75.21 50.32
N GLY A 92 -8.55 74.04 50.12
CA GLY A 92 -9.96 73.83 50.45
C GLY A 92 -10.89 74.76 49.67
N THR A 93 -11.88 75.33 50.35
CA THR A 93 -12.91 76.19 49.71
C THR A 93 -12.37 77.50 49.17
N GLN A 94 -11.12 77.89 49.46
CA GLN A 94 -10.53 79.13 48.93
C GLN A 94 -10.51 79.16 47.40
N LEU A 95 -10.31 77.99 46.78
CA LEU A 95 -10.31 77.84 45.32
C LEU A 95 -11.70 78.00 44.69
N ASP A 96 -12.79 77.74 45.43
CA ASP A 96 -14.17 78.07 45.01
C ASP A 96 -14.33 79.58 44.76
N GLY A 97 -13.43 80.38 45.34
CA GLY A 97 -13.39 81.82 45.17
C GLY A 97 -12.86 82.30 43.81
N LEU A 98 -12.22 81.41 43.03
CA LEU A 98 -11.80 81.72 41.66
C LEU A 98 -13.02 81.61 40.72
N ARG A 99 -13.36 82.70 40.02
CA ARG A 99 -14.38 82.63 38.96
C ARG A 99 -13.87 81.74 37.82
N SER A 100 -14.77 81.08 37.10
CA SER A 100 -14.39 80.26 35.93
C SER A 100 -13.59 81.04 34.88
N VAL A 101 -13.82 82.36 34.75
CA VAL A 101 -13.03 83.26 33.89
C VAL A 101 -11.60 83.44 34.40
N HIS A 102 -11.38 83.50 35.73
CA HIS A 102 -10.05 83.60 36.32
C HIS A 102 -9.26 82.33 36.07
N VAL A 103 -9.89 81.17 36.28
CA VAL A 103 -9.26 79.86 36.05
C VAL A 103 -8.88 79.70 34.58
N LEU A 104 -9.74 80.14 33.65
CA LEU A 104 -9.47 80.13 32.21
C LEU A 104 -8.28 81.01 31.80
N ALA A 105 -8.07 82.14 32.47
CA ALA A 105 -7.03 83.12 32.17
C ALA A 105 -5.64 82.78 32.76
N MET A 106 -5.53 81.74 33.60
CA MET A 106 -4.27 81.34 34.23
C MET A 106 -3.22 80.94 33.19
N ALA A 107 -1.99 81.44 33.35
CA ALA A 107 -0.84 81.08 32.53
C ALA A 107 -0.31 79.67 32.86
N ASP A 108 0.44 79.04 31.95
CA ASP A 108 1.03 77.70 32.15
C ASP A 108 1.85 77.60 33.45
N SER A 109 2.61 78.65 33.80
CA SER A 109 3.38 78.69 35.04
C SER A 109 2.51 78.68 36.29
N GLN A 110 1.29 79.20 36.20
CA GLN A 110 0.31 79.25 37.29
C GLN A 110 -0.38 77.90 37.45
N TRP A 111 -0.73 77.26 36.34
CA TRP A 111 -1.25 75.88 36.31
C TRP A 111 -0.26 74.88 36.92
N ASN A 112 1.03 74.98 36.59
CA ASN A 112 2.09 74.14 37.16
C ASN A 112 2.27 74.31 38.68
N GLY A 113 1.76 75.41 39.26
CA GLY A 113 1.80 75.66 40.70
C GLY A 113 0.75 74.90 41.51
N LEU A 114 -0.39 74.55 40.89
CA LEU A 114 -1.48 73.86 41.59
C LEU A 114 -1.11 72.39 41.84
N VAL A 115 -0.65 72.03 43.03
CA VAL A 115 -0.43 70.61 43.35
C VAL A 115 -1.72 69.80 43.22
N SER A 116 -1.62 68.48 42.96
CA SER A 116 -2.78 67.58 42.82
C SER A 116 -3.84 67.75 43.92
N GLY A 117 -3.37 67.91 45.16
CA GLY A 117 -4.15 68.26 46.35
C GLY A 117 -5.17 69.41 46.16
N ALA A 118 -4.76 70.45 45.45
CA ALA A 118 -5.50 71.68 45.22
C ALA A 118 -6.45 71.55 44.02
N LEU A 119 -6.04 70.85 42.95
CA LEU A 119 -6.90 70.50 41.82
C LEU A 119 -8.13 69.69 42.25
N PHE A 120 -8.01 68.84 43.28
CA PHE A 120 -9.15 68.10 43.85
C PHE A 120 -10.27 68.98 44.42
N THR A 121 -9.97 70.23 44.78
CA THR A 121 -10.92 71.12 45.44
C THR A 121 -11.61 72.09 44.48
N LEU A 122 -11.29 72.03 43.19
CA LEU A 122 -12.02 72.78 42.17
C LEU A 122 -13.46 72.24 42.06
N ALA A 123 -14.43 73.14 42.05
CA ALA A 123 -15.84 72.80 41.85
C ALA A 123 -16.10 72.35 40.40
N ASP A 124 -17.12 71.52 40.18
CA ASP A 124 -17.53 71.03 38.84
C ASP A 124 -17.69 72.18 37.84
N THR A 125 -18.28 73.30 38.27
CA THR A 125 -18.48 74.51 37.44
C THR A 125 -17.19 75.21 37.01
N GLN A 126 -16.05 74.90 37.62
CA GLN A 126 -14.74 75.42 37.22
C GLN A 126 -14.10 74.48 36.20
N TRP A 127 -14.27 73.17 36.37
CA TRP A 127 -13.84 72.16 35.40
C TRP A 127 -14.56 72.32 34.05
N ASP A 128 -15.86 72.63 34.04
CA ASP A 128 -16.66 72.82 32.82
C ASP A 128 -16.13 73.92 31.87
N TYR A 129 -15.41 74.92 32.40
CA TYR A 129 -14.91 76.06 31.62
C TYR A 129 -13.47 75.88 31.14
N LEU A 130 -12.77 74.84 31.55
CA LEU A 130 -11.40 74.58 31.09
C LEU A 130 -11.41 74.21 29.61
N THR A 131 -10.44 74.70 28.86
CA THR A 131 -10.24 74.24 27.48
C THR A 131 -9.20 73.12 27.46
N SER A 132 -9.14 72.40 26.34
CA SER A 132 -8.09 71.41 26.11
C SER A 132 -6.67 71.99 26.22
N VAL A 133 -6.49 73.27 25.91
CA VAL A 133 -5.21 73.99 26.08
C VAL A 133 -4.84 74.15 27.55
N ASN A 134 -5.82 74.47 28.42
CA ASN A 134 -5.57 74.61 29.84
C ASN A 134 -5.21 73.27 30.48
N LEU A 135 -5.91 72.20 30.09
CA LEU A 135 -5.62 70.86 30.57
C LEU A 135 -4.28 70.33 30.06
N ALA A 136 -3.94 70.60 28.80
CA ALA A 136 -2.63 70.24 28.24
C ALA A 136 -1.46 70.97 28.94
N ALA A 137 -1.69 72.11 29.59
CA ALA A 137 -0.67 72.84 30.35
C ALA A 137 -0.36 72.21 31.74
N LEU A 138 -1.17 71.26 32.21
CA LEU A 138 -0.92 70.52 33.45
C LEU A 138 0.27 69.55 33.28
N ALA A 139 1.17 69.54 34.25
CA ALA A 139 2.26 68.58 34.34
C ALA A 139 1.73 67.15 34.61
N ASN A 140 2.44 66.14 34.13
CA ASN A 140 2.08 64.72 34.29
C ASN A 140 1.86 64.30 35.76
N THR A 141 2.63 64.85 36.70
CA THR A 141 2.47 64.56 38.14
C THR A 141 1.17 65.11 38.73
N GLN A 142 0.53 66.07 38.06
CA GLN A 142 -0.76 66.62 38.49
C GLN A 142 -1.91 65.73 38.01
N TRP A 143 -1.74 65.06 36.86
CA TRP A 143 -2.70 64.12 36.30
C TRP A 143 -2.84 62.86 37.16
N ASP A 144 -1.75 62.26 37.66
CA ASP A 144 -1.76 61.11 38.59
C ASP A 144 -2.60 61.37 39.86
N GLY A 145 -2.65 62.63 40.28
CA GLY A 145 -3.41 63.05 41.46
C GLY A 145 -4.73 63.75 41.14
N LEU A 146 -5.48 63.33 40.12
CA LEU A 146 -6.89 63.72 39.94
C LEU A 146 -7.83 62.62 40.44
N GLN A 147 -9.02 62.94 40.94
CA GLN A 147 -10.00 61.89 41.27
C GLN A 147 -10.70 61.43 39.99
N SER A 148 -11.08 60.15 39.91
CA SER A 148 -11.86 59.61 38.79
C SER A 148 -13.13 60.41 38.50
N ILE A 149 -13.76 60.98 39.54
CA ILE A 149 -14.93 61.87 39.43
C ILE A 149 -14.65 63.16 38.65
N ALA A 150 -13.45 63.74 38.78
CA ALA A 150 -13.08 64.96 38.07
C ALA A 150 -12.83 64.66 36.58
N LEU A 151 -12.20 63.52 36.27
CA LEU A 151 -12.00 63.06 34.89
C LEU A 151 -13.34 62.74 34.19
N LEU A 152 -14.31 62.18 34.94
CA LEU A 152 -15.68 61.90 34.50
C LEU A 152 -16.51 63.15 34.15
N ALA A 153 -16.18 64.29 34.77
CA ALA A 153 -16.86 65.57 34.59
C ALA A 153 -16.35 66.33 33.35
N LEU A 154 -15.16 65.98 32.85
CA LEU A 154 -14.61 66.58 31.64
C LEU A 154 -15.38 66.14 30.40
N ALA A 155 -15.68 67.10 29.53
CA ALA A 155 -16.22 66.86 28.20
C ALA A 155 -15.13 66.36 27.24
N ASP A 156 -15.53 65.56 26.26
CA ASP A 156 -14.62 64.96 25.27
C ASP A 156 -13.72 66.00 24.58
N SER A 157 -14.27 67.18 24.25
CA SER A 157 -13.53 68.30 23.65
C SER A 157 -12.44 68.89 24.54
N GLN A 158 -12.51 68.67 25.86
CA GLN A 158 -11.48 69.08 26.81
C GLN A 158 -10.33 68.07 26.85
N LEU A 159 -10.62 66.79 26.62
CA LEU A 159 -9.64 65.70 26.65
C LEU A 159 -8.86 65.53 25.32
N ASP A 160 -9.39 66.05 24.21
CA ASP A 160 -8.80 65.95 22.87
C ASP A 160 -7.36 66.51 22.78
N GLY A 161 -7.01 67.52 23.60
CA GLY A 161 -5.68 68.16 23.58
C GLY A 161 -4.61 67.48 24.44
N LEU A 162 -4.93 66.39 25.15
CA LEU A 162 -3.96 65.72 26.03
C LEU A 162 -2.88 64.99 25.24
N THR A 163 -1.65 65.07 25.72
CA THR A 163 -0.51 64.36 25.14
C THR A 163 -0.46 62.90 25.57
N SER A 164 0.24 62.03 24.83
CA SER A 164 0.47 60.65 25.24
C SER A 164 1.10 60.53 26.62
N LEU A 165 2.04 61.41 26.99
CA LEU A 165 2.66 61.41 28.31
C LEU A 165 1.66 61.72 29.44
N GLN A 166 0.64 62.54 29.17
CA GLN A 166 -0.40 62.85 30.14
C GLN A 166 -1.36 61.66 30.30
N TRP A 167 -1.79 61.06 29.19
CA TRP A 167 -2.56 59.81 29.22
C TRP A 167 -1.83 58.69 29.97
N GLY A 168 -0.53 58.52 29.72
CA GLY A 168 0.29 57.53 30.42
C GLY A 168 0.53 57.82 31.89
N SER A 169 0.34 59.06 32.36
CA SER A 169 0.50 59.43 33.77
C SER A 169 -0.74 59.19 34.63
N LEU A 170 -1.87 58.79 34.03
CA LEU A 170 -3.08 58.45 34.77
C LEU A 170 -2.92 57.11 35.51
N ALA A 171 -3.29 57.04 36.79
CA ALA A 171 -3.40 55.79 37.51
C ALA A 171 -4.62 54.97 37.06
N ASP A 172 -4.55 53.64 37.19
CA ASP A 172 -5.62 52.71 36.80
C ASP A 172 -6.99 53.11 37.39
N SER A 173 -7.03 53.50 38.67
CA SER A 173 -8.26 53.95 39.34
C SER A 173 -8.90 55.22 38.75
N GLN A 174 -8.14 56.00 37.97
CA GLN A 174 -8.63 57.17 37.27
C GLN A 174 -9.22 56.77 35.91
N LEU A 175 -8.67 55.71 35.30
CA LEU A 175 -9.17 55.15 34.06
C LEU A 175 -10.56 54.52 34.25
N ASP A 176 -10.89 53.95 35.41
CA ASP A 176 -12.20 53.32 35.71
C ASP A 176 -13.43 54.18 35.34
N GLY A 177 -13.29 55.51 35.34
CA GLY A 177 -14.36 56.46 35.01
C GLY A 177 -14.42 56.89 33.53
N LEU A 178 -13.45 56.53 32.69
CA LEU A 178 -13.44 56.98 31.30
C LEU A 178 -14.62 56.41 30.53
N ARG A 179 -15.31 57.26 29.78
CA ARG A 179 -16.42 56.84 28.90
C ARG A 179 -15.84 56.23 27.64
N SER A 180 -16.50 55.21 27.11
CA SER A 180 -16.12 54.57 25.83
C SER A 180 -16.01 55.55 24.66
N LEU A 181 -16.83 56.62 24.66
CA LEU A 181 -16.79 57.69 23.66
C LEU A 181 -15.49 58.51 23.70
N VAL A 182 -14.86 58.66 24.88
CA VAL A 182 -13.57 59.35 25.00
C VAL A 182 -12.49 58.51 24.33
N LEU A 183 -12.44 57.21 24.64
CA LEU A 183 -11.46 56.29 24.06
C LEU A 183 -11.62 56.19 22.54
N SER A 184 -12.85 56.21 22.03
CA SER A 184 -13.11 56.18 20.59
C SER A 184 -12.66 57.44 19.84
N ALA A 185 -12.55 58.58 20.53
CA ALA A 185 -12.15 59.86 19.97
C ALA A 185 -10.62 60.12 20.03
N LEU A 186 -9.86 59.28 20.73
CA LEU A 186 -8.41 59.44 20.85
C LEU A 186 -7.71 59.27 19.49
N ALA A 187 -6.79 60.19 19.20
CA ALA A 187 -5.88 60.11 18.07
C ALA A 187 -4.82 59.02 18.28
N ASP A 188 -4.31 58.45 17.18
CA ASP A 188 -3.31 57.37 17.20
C ASP A 188 -2.11 57.68 18.11
N SER A 189 -1.59 58.91 18.06
CA SER A 189 -0.44 59.33 18.88
C SER A 189 -0.72 59.42 20.37
N GLN A 190 -1.99 59.45 20.80
CA GLN A 190 -2.36 59.48 22.23
C GLN A 190 -2.35 58.07 22.81
N TRP A 191 -2.65 57.05 22.01
CA TRP A 191 -2.60 55.65 22.41
C TRP A 191 -1.20 55.21 22.82
N ASP A 192 -0.14 55.76 22.22
CA ASP A 192 1.28 55.55 22.61
C ASP A 192 1.55 55.80 24.10
N GLY A 193 0.70 56.60 24.75
CA GLY A 193 0.82 56.96 26.17
C GLY A 193 0.48 55.82 27.12
N PHE A 194 -0.46 54.96 26.75
CA PHE A 194 -0.97 53.92 27.63
C PHE A 194 0.06 52.81 27.81
N SER A 195 0.26 52.37 29.04
CA SER A 195 1.03 51.16 29.33
C SER A 195 0.15 49.91 29.16
N ALA A 196 0.79 48.76 28.99
CA ALA A 196 0.12 47.46 29.01
C ALA A 196 -0.76 47.27 30.25
N VAL A 197 -0.26 47.68 31.43
CA VAL A 197 -1.01 47.56 32.70
C VAL A 197 -2.28 48.39 32.68
N GLN A 198 -2.18 49.64 32.22
CA GLN A 198 -3.35 50.54 32.11
C GLN A 198 -4.40 49.97 31.15
N LEU A 199 -4.00 49.50 29.98
CA LEU A 199 -4.94 48.88 29.02
C LEU A 199 -5.58 47.62 29.59
N GLY A 200 -4.82 46.78 30.29
CA GLY A 200 -5.35 45.59 30.97
C GLY A 200 -6.30 45.90 32.12
N SER A 201 -6.30 47.13 32.64
CA SER A 201 -7.20 47.58 33.71
C SER A 201 -8.53 48.15 33.21
N LEU A 202 -8.64 48.45 31.91
CA LEU A 202 -9.88 48.97 31.32
C LEU A 202 -11.01 47.94 31.40
N SER A 203 -12.22 48.41 31.68
CA SER A 203 -13.41 47.55 31.77
C SER A 203 -13.97 47.19 30.39
N ASP A 204 -14.79 46.15 30.33
CA ASP A 204 -15.44 45.69 29.10
C ASP A 204 -16.24 46.82 28.42
N THR A 205 -16.97 47.62 29.20
CA THR A 205 -17.73 48.77 28.70
C THR A 205 -16.87 49.89 28.12
N GLN A 206 -15.59 49.95 28.50
CA GLN A 206 -14.65 50.92 27.95
C GLN A 206 -14.09 50.43 26.63
N TRP A 207 -13.78 49.13 26.55
CA TRP A 207 -13.41 48.45 25.32
C TRP A 207 -14.49 48.54 24.24
N ASP A 208 -15.78 48.57 24.59
CA ASP A 208 -16.90 48.77 23.63
C ASP A 208 -16.76 50.01 22.72
N GLY A 209 -16.02 51.04 23.16
CA GLY A 209 -15.77 52.25 22.37
C GLY A 209 -14.48 52.21 21.54
N VAL A 210 -13.60 51.26 21.80
CA VAL A 210 -12.35 51.12 21.06
C VAL A 210 -12.62 50.28 19.83
N TYR A 211 -12.35 50.81 18.63
CA TYR A 211 -12.53 50.09 17.38
C TYR A 211 -11.19 49.72 16.76
N SER A 212 -11.24 49.03 15.61
CA SER A 212 -10.04 48.56 14.91
C SER A 212 -9.03 49.65 14.58
N LEU A 213 -9.46 50.89 14.29
CA LEU A 213 -8.52 51.99 14.03
C LEU A 213 -7.65 52.27 15.25
N GLN A 214 -8.26 52.39 16.43
CA GLN A 214 -7.56 52.64 17.68
C GLN A 214 -6.69 51.46 18.09
N LEU A 215 -7.20 50.22 17.96
CA LEU A 215 -6.40 49.03 18.22
C LEU A 215 -5.20 48.95 17.28
N SER A 216 -5.34 49.42 16.03
CA SER A 216 -4.23 49.43 15.07
C SER A 216 -3.12 50.43 15.42
N ALA A 217 -3.42 51.42 16.26
CA ALA A 217 -2.45 52.38 16.77
C ALA A 217 -1.65 51.84 17.97
N LEU A 218 -2.07 50.73 18.58
CA LEU A 218 -1.35 50.13 19.70
C LEU A 218 -0.02 49.53 19.25
N ALA A 219 1.06 49.86 19.97
CA ALA A 219 2.36 49.23 19.86
C ALA A 219 2.32 47.78 20.38
N ASN A 220 3.17 46.91 19.84
CA ASN A 220 3.19 45.48 20.22
C ASN A 220 3.33 45.24 21.73
N THR A 221 4.11 46.05 22.45
CA THR A 221 4.28 45.93 23.91
C THR A 221 3.02 46.30 24.71
N GLN A 222 2.07 47.02 24.10
CA GLN A 222 0.81 47.38 24.74
C GLN A 222 -0.19 46.23 24.67
N TRP A 223 -0.11 45.40 23.63
CA TRP A 223 -0.89 44.18 23.49
C TRP A 223 -0.61 43.18 24.61
N ASP A 224 0.60 43.17 25.19
CA ASP A 224 0.95 42.33 26.35
C ASP A 224 0.01 42.54 27.56
N GLY A 225 -0.67 43.69 27.63
CA GLY A 225 -1.64 44.03 28.67
C GLY A 225 -3.01 43.41 28.47
N LEU A 226 -3.34 42.97 27.24
CA LEU A 226 -4.66 42.49 26.90
C LEU A 226 -4.77 40.99 27.20
N SER A 227 -5.42 40.64 28.31
CA SER A 227 -5.61 39.24 28.67
C SER A 227 -6.52 38.50 27.66
N SER A 228 -6.47 37.16 27.65
CA SER A 228 -7.40 36.34 26.85
C SER A 228 -8.87 36.64 27.15
N SER A 229 -9.20 37.03 28.39
CA SER A 229 -10.56 37.44 28.78
C SER A 229 -10.99 38.75 28.12
N ILE A 230 -10.07 39.69 27.93
CA ILE A 230 -10.38 40.95 27.23
C ILE A 230 -10.58 40.67 25.75
N LEU A 231 -9.68 39.87 25.17
CA LEU A 231 -9.72 39.54 23.75
C LEU A 231 -10.93 38.69 23.36
N SER A 232 -11.46 37.86 24.28
CA SER A 232 -12.68 37.07 24.03
C SER A 232 -13.95 37.91 23.90
N ASP A 233 -13.96 39.10 24.51
CA ASP A 233 -15.11 40.00 24.52
C ASP A 233 -15.10 40.98 23.34
N PHE A 234 -14.00 41.04 22.58
CA PHE A 234 -13.90 41.88 21.40
C PHE A 234 -14.85 41.41 20.28
N ILE A 235 -15.47 42.38 19.60
CA ILE A 235 -16.43 42.17 18.51
C ILE A 235 -15.79 42.30 17.13
N ASP A 236 -16.49 41.89 16.06
CA ASP A 236 -16.00 41.91 14.67
C ASP A 236 -15.37 43.26 14.25
N THR A 237 -15.96 44.39 14.67
CA THR A 237 -15.44 45.73 14.30
C THR A 237 -14.10 46.09 14.93
N GLN A 238 -13.72 45.39 16.01
CA GLN A 238 -12.42 45.53 16.67
C GLN A 238 -11.36 44.67 15.97
N TRP A 239 -11.72 43.44 15.61
CA TRP A 239 -10.81 42.50 14.98
C TRP A 239 -10.56 42.74 13.49
N ASN A 240 -11.58 43.16 12.74
CA ASN A 240 -11.51 43.24 11.27
C ASN A 240 -10.49 44.25 10.71
N GLY A 241 -10.00 45.20 11.51
CA GLY A 241 -8.98 46.14 11.07
C GLY A 241 -7.60 45.91 11.68
N LEU A 242 -7.39 44.82 12.41
CA LEU A 242 -6.04 44.41 12.81
C LEU A 242 -5.27 43.83 11.63
N LEU A 243 -4.00 44.19 11.53
CA LEU A 243 -3.06 43.69 10.53
C LEU A 243 -2.39 42.40 11.01
N SER A 244 -1.84 41.64 10.06
CA SER A 244 -1.08 40.41 10.32
C SER A 244 0.02 40.61 11.38
N VAL A 245 0.72 41.74 11.36
CA VAL A 245 1.80 42.05 12.32
C VAL A 245 1.29 42.12 13.77
N GLN A 246 0.08 42.63 13.98
CA GLN A 246 -0.51 42.75 15.32
C GLN A 246 -0.95 41.39 15.84
N LEU A 247 -1.62 40.60 15.01
CA LEU A 247 -2.03 39.24 15.35
C LEU A 247 -0.81 38.34 15.61
N GLY A 248 0.22 38.42 14.76
CA GLY A 248 1.48 37.71 14.95
C GLY A 248 2.24 38.10 16.21
N GLY A 249 1.98 39.30 16.75
CA GLY A 249 2.58 39.79 18.00
C GLY A 249 1.90 39.29 19.28
N LEU A 250 0.73 38.65 19.19
CA LEU A 250 0.03 38.10 20.36
C LEU A 250 0.78 36.90 20.95
N ALA A 251 0.88 36.82 22.27
CA ALA A 251 1.41 35.66 22.96
C ALA A 251 0.46 34.45 22.86
N ASP A 252 0.99 33.23 22.98
CA ASP A 252 0.20 31.99 22.88
C ASP A 252 -1.01 31.97 23.83
N SER A 253 -0.87 32.48 25.06
CA SER A 253 -1.96 32.57 26.04
C SER A 253 -3.09 33.54 25.65
N GLN A 254 -2.83 34.46 24.73
CA GLN A 254 -3.83 35.41 24.22
C GLN A 254 -4.66 34.79 23.10
N TRP A 255 -4.06 33.88 22.32
CA TRP A 255 -4.74 33.10 21.29
C TRP A 255 -5.85 32.20 21.87
N ASP A 256 -5.69 31.72 23.11
CA ASP A 256 -6.74 30.99 23.84
C ASP A 256 -8.04 31.80 24.03
N GLY A 257 -7.94 33.14 24.03
CA GLY A 257 -9.08 34.03 24.16
C GLY A 257 -9.89 34.21 22.88
N LEU A 258 -9.36 33.84 21.71
CA LEU A 258 -10.02 34.11 20.44
C LEU A 258 -11.14 33.11 20.19
N SER A 259 -12.36 33.59 20.02
CA SER A 259 -13.51 32.71 19.76
C SER A 259 -13.51 32.17 18.32
N SER A 260 -14.12 31.00 18.14
CA SER A 260 -14.35 30.38 16.83
C SER A 260 -15.06 31.33 15.86
N ASN A 261 -16.12 31.99 16.30
CA ASN A 261 -16.90 32.94 15.50
C ASN A 261 -16.04 34.10 15.00
N MET A 262 -15.13 34.59 15.85
CA MET A 262 -14.24 35.68 15.51
C MET A 262 -13.20 35.23 14.47
N LEU A 263 -12.53 34.10 14.68
CA LEU A 263 -11.55 33.58 13.73
C LEU A 263 -12.16 33.33 12.34
N ALA A 264 -13.43 32.93 12.28
CA ALA A 264 -14.16 32.76 11.02
C ALA A 264 -14.34 34.07 10.22
N THR A 265 -14.22 35.24 10.86
CA THR A 265 -14.34 36.56 10.20
C THR A 265 -13.03 37.12 9.68
N PHE A 266 -11.89 36.51 10.04
CA PHE A 266 -10.58 36.99 9.60
C PHE A 266 -10.43 36.92 8.08
N ALA A 267 -9.94 38.00 7.48
CA ALA A 267 -9.49 38.00 6.10
C ALA A 267 -8.24 37.15 5.94
N ASN A 268 -8.04 36.55 4.76
CA ASN A 268 -6.88 35.68 4.48
C ASN A 268 -5.54 36.35 4.83
N THR A 269 -5.38 37.65 4.55
CA THR A 269 -4.14 38.40 4.85
C THR A 269 -3.86 38.58 6.33
N GLN A 270 -4.84 38.39 7.21
CA GLN A 270 -4.65 38.46 8.66
C GLN A 270 -3.97 37.19 9.19
N TRP A 271 -4.19 36.06 8.52
CA TRP A 271 -3.53 34.79 8.82
C TRP A 271 -2.04 34.79 8.48
N ASP A 272 -1.58 35.61 7.53
CA ASP A 272 -0.18 35.70 7.10
C ASP A 272 0.81 36.04 8.24
N GLY A 273 0.32 36.64 9.31
CA GLY A 273 1.15 37.10 10.43
C GLY A 273 1.40 36.05 11.50
N LEU A 274 0.64 34.96 11.50
CA LEU A 274 0.75 33.93 12.53
C LEU A 274 2.03 33.13 12.32
N THR A 275 2.73 32.90 13.41
CA THR A 275 3.86 31.98 13.47
C THR A 275 3.37 30.52 13.46
N SER A 276 4.27 29.60 13.08
CA SER A 276 4.02 28.16 13.19
C SER A 276 3.63 27.72 14.60
N THR A 277 4.20 28.35 15.64
CA THR A 277 3.89 28.05 17.04
C THR A 277 2.46 28.45 17.40
N GLN A 278 2.02 29.65 17.04
CA GLN A 278 0.64 30.11 17.26
C GLN A 278 -0.38 29.25 16.51
N PHE A 279 -0.02 28.76 15.32
CA PHE A 279 -0.87 27.82 14.58
C PHE A 279 -1.02 26.48 15.31
N SER A 280 0.06 26.00 15.92
CA SER A 280 0.07 24.73 16.67
C SER A 280 -0.71 24.76 17.99
N THR A 281 -1.06 25.95 18.49
CA THR A 281 -1.82 26.13 19.75
C THR A 281 -3.32 26.28 19.53
N LEU A 282 -3.81 26.38 18.29
CA LEU A 282 -5.24 26.43 18.01
C LEU A 282 -5.94 25.15 18.46
N VAL A 283 -7.09 25.30 19.10
CA VAL A 283 -7.91 24.17 19.55
C VAL A 283 -8.95 23.75 18.50
N ASP A 284 -9.48 22.53 18.61
CA ASP A 284 -10.46 21.95 17.66
C ASP A 284 -11.62 22.92 17.33
N THR A 285 -12.20 23.57 18.34
CA THR A 285 -13.32 24.50 18.13
C THR A 285 -12.94 25.74 17.34
N GLN A 286 -11.70 26.21 17.45
CA GLN A 286 -11.17 27.33 16.69
C GLN A 286 -10.89 26.90 15.25
N LEU A 287 -10.30 25.72 15.06
CA LEU A 287 -10.01 25.15 13.75
C LEU A 287 -11.29 24.87 12.97
N ASP A 288 -12.31 24.26 13.57
CA ASP A 288 -13.62 23.98 12.95
C ASP A 288 -14.31 25.22 12.38
N ALA A 289 -14.04 26.39 12.96
CA ALA A 289 -14.65 27.65 12.56
C ALA A 289 -14.07 28.21 11.26
N LEU A 290 -12.89 27.75 10.86
CA LEU A 290 -12.15 28.30 9.74
C LEU A 290 -12.68 27.74 8.40
N SER A 291 -12.88 28.63 7.42
CA SER A 291 -13.39 28.27 6.09
C SER A 291 -12.39 27.45 5.26
N SER A 292 -12.82 26.52 4.42
CA SER A 292 -11.93 25.65 3.62
C SER A 292 -10.86 26.34 2.74
N LEU A 293 -10.94 27.66 2.57
CA LEU A 293 -9.94 28.47 1.86
C LEU A 293 -8.72 28.87 2.71
N TRP A 294 -8.76 28.73 4.04
CA TRP A 294 -7.70 29.20 4.94
C TRP A 294 -6.40 28.43 4.74
N LEU A 295 -6.46 27.09 4.61
CA LEU A 295 -5.28 26.25 4.41
C LEU A 295 -4.55 26.63 3.12
N ALA A 296 -5.30 26.91 2.05
CA ALA A 296 -4.73 27.32 0.76
C ALA A 296 -4.01 28.68 0.81
N ALA A 297 -4.32 29.51 1.80
CA ALA A 297 -3.70 30.83 2.00
C ALA A 297 -2.43 30.80 2.86
N LEU A 298 -2.14 29.69 3.55
CA LEU A 298 -0.94 29.59 4.40
C LEU A 298 0.35 29.62 3.58
N SER A 299 1.34 30.34 4.11
CA SER A 299 2.73 30.31 3.62
C SER A 299 3.41 28.96 3.91
N ASP A 300 4.50 28.66 3.20
CA ASP A 300 5.25 27.41 3.41
C ASP A 300 5.74 27.26 4.86
N THR A 301 6.20 28.35 5.49
CA THR A 301 6.64 28.34 6.90
C THR A 301 5.52 28.08 7.90
N GLN A 302 4.27 28.42 7.55
CA GLN A 302 3.11 28.14 8.38
C GLN A 302 2.65 26.70 8.20
N TRP A 303 2.72 26.20 6.96
CA TRP A 303 2.52 24.79 6.65
C TRP A 303 3.49 23.88 7.42
N ASP A 304 4.77 24.23 7.50
CA ASP A 304 5.76 23.50 8.31
C ASP A 304 5.40 23.46 9.81
N GLY A 305 4.58 24.41 10.27
CA GLY A 305 4.08 24.50 11.64
C GLY A 305 2.87 23.62 11.95
N LEU A 306 2.16 23.13 10.93
CA LEU A 306 1.02 22.23 11.14
C LEU A 306 1.52 20.87 11.57
N THR A 307 1.39 20.58 12.87
CA THR A 307 1.77 19.29 13.44
C THR A 307 0.75 18.20 13.10
N SER A 308 1.11 16.94 13.31
CA SER A 308 0.17 15.80 13.19
C SER A 308 -1.10 15.99 14.02
N VAL A 309 -0.99 16.63 15.19
CA VAL A 309 -2.12 16.90 16.10
C VAL A 309 -3.09 17.90 15.48
N VAL A 310 -2.57 18.97 14.88
CA VAL A 310 -3.42 19.96 14.19
C VAL A 310 -4.07 19.34 12.97
N MET A 311 -3.30 18.58 12.18
CA MET A 311 -3.82 17.85 11.01
C MET A 311 -4.93 16.87 11.39
N PHE A 312 -4.83 16.23 12.57
CA PHE A 312 -5.85 15.32 13.11
C PHE A 312 -7.15 16.03 13.52
N SER A 313 -7.06 17.29 13.96
CA SER A 313 -8.23 18.09 14.36
C SER A 313 -8.96 18.77 13.20
N LEU A 314 -8.46 18.68 11.96
CA LEU A 314 -9.11 19.29 10.80
C LEU A 314 -10.39 18.54 10.43
N ALA A 315 -11.47 19.29 10.18
CA ALA A 315 -12.68 18.73 9.62
C ALA A 315 -12.52 18.43 8.12
N ASP A 316 -13.19 17.38 7.60
CA ASP A 316 -13.08 16.93 6.21
C ASP A 316 -13.27 18.08 5.20
N THR A 317 -14.25 18.96 5.43
CA THR A 317 -14.55 20.09 4.54
C THR A 317 -13.40 21.08 4.40
N GLN A 318 -12.46 21.11 5.35
CA GLN A 318 -11.31 22.00 5.30
C GLN A 318 -10.26 21.49 4.32
N LEU A 319 -10.18 20.17 4.12
CA LEU A 319 -9.27 19.57 3.14
C LEU A 319 -9.73 19.80 1.69
N ASP A 320 -11.02 20.03 1.44
CA ASP A 320 -11.59 20.22 0.09
C ASP A 320 -10.93 21.33 -0.76
N GLY A 321 -10.25 22.29 -0.11
CA GLY A 321 -9.57 23.42 -0.77
C GLY A 321 -8.10 23.18 -1.14
N LEU A 322 -7.51 22.06 -0.75
CA LEU A 322 -6.08 21.81 -0.95
C LEU A 322 -5.74 21.37 -2.37
N ALA A 323 -4.79 22.07 -2.99
CA ALA A 323 -4.21 21.61 -4.25
C ALA A 323 -3.37 20.34 -4.04
N SER A 324 -3.37 19.43 -5.02
CA SER A 324 -2.56 18.20 -5.00
C SER A 324 -1.08 18.45 -4.77
N LEU A 325 -0.53 19.54 -5.32
CA LEU A 325 0.86 19.91 -5.10
C LEU A 325 1.18 20.21 -3.62
N ARG A 326 0.19 20.71 -2.85
CA ARG A 326 0.38 20.90 -1.40
C ARG A 326 0.37 19.57 -0.68
N ILE A 327 -0.50 18.65 -1.07
CA ILE A 327 -0.54 17.29 -0.51
C ILE A 327 0.80 16.56 -0.76
N ALA A 328 1.36 16.70 -1.97
CA ALA A 328 2.68 16.17 -2.32
C ALA A 328 3.83 16.76 -1.48
N ALA A 329 3.63 17.94 -0.89
CA ALA A 329 4.62 18.62 -0.06
C ALA A 329 4.46 18.32 1.44
N LEU A 330 3.44 17.55 1.84
CA LEU A 330 3.27 17.16 3.25
C LEU A 330 4.40 16.23 3.68
N ALA A 331 5.01 16.55 4.82
CA ALA A 331 5.94 15.65 5.48
C ALA A 331 5.21 14.42 6.05
N ASP A 332 5.91 13.30 6.20
CA ASP A 332 5.36 12.04 6.73
C ASP A 332 4.63 12.25 8.07
N THR A 333 5.19 13.06 8.97
CA THR A 333 4.55 13.37 10.26
C THR A 333 3.23 14.14 10.10
N GLN A 334 3.06 14.91 9.03
CA GLN A 334 1.80 15.62 8.78
C GLN A 334 0.77 14.69 8.15
N LEU A 335 1.22 13.79 7.26
CA LEU A 335 0.40 12.72 6.73
C LEU A 335 -0.10 11.77 7.83
N ASP A 336 0.72 11.43 8.83
CA ASP A 336 0.31 10.66 10.01
C ASP A 336 -0.86 11.28 10.76
N GLY A 337 -0.98 12.62 10.72
CA GLY A 337 -2.11 13.34 11.31
C GLY A 337 -3.42 13.16 10.54
N LEU A 338 -3.37 12.82 9.25
CA LEU A 338 -4.57 12.54 8.44
C LEU A 338 -5.10 11.14 8.76
N HIS A 339 -6.14 11.06 9.58
CA HIS A 339 -6.80 9.78 9.88
C HIS A 339 -7.64 9.27 8.68
N SER A 340 -8.12 8.03 8.76
CA SER A 340 -8.87 7.35 7.68
C SER A 340 -10.01 8.16 7.07
N ILE A 341 -10.80 8.87 7.89
CA ILE A 341 -11.94 9.68 7.41
C ILE A 341 -11.44 10.83 6.51
N GLY A 342 -10.39 11.55 6.90
CA GLY A 342 -9.81 12.65 6.13
C GLY A 342 -9.27 12.21 4.77
N LEU A 343 -8.57 11.06 4.70
CA LEU A 343 -8.15 10.49 3.42
C LEU A 343 -9.36 10.08 2.56
N SER A 344 -10.38 9.47 3.17
CA SER A 344 -11.61 9.08 2.45
C SER A 344 -12.39 10.28 1.88
N GLY A 345 -12.19 11.47 2.45
CA GLY A 345 -12.81 12.73 2.05
C GLY A 345 -12.10 13.43 0.89
N LEU A 346 -10.83 13.12 0.62
CA LEU A 346 -10.07 13.73 -0.47
C LEU A 346 -10.73 13.49 -1.83
N ALA A 347 -10.83 14.55 -2.63
CA ALA A 347 -11.29 14.49 -4.01
C ALA A 347 -10.30 13.76 -4.91
N ASP A 348 -10.76 13.21 -6.05
CA ASP A 348 -9.90 12.45 -6.98
C ASP A 348 -8.65 13.24 -7.41
N SER A 349 -8.79 14.54 -7.69
CA SER A 349 -7.66 15.40 -8.08
C SER A 349 -6.63 15.62 -6.98
N GLN A 350 -6.99 15.39 -5.71
CA GLN A 350 -6.12 15.53 -4.55
C GLN A 350 -5.30 14.27 -4.32
N TRP A 351 -5.87 13.10 -4.63
CA TRP A 351 -5.17 11.81 -4.62
C TRP A 351 -3.99 11.78 -5.58
N ASP A 352 -4.04 12.49 -6.71
CA ASP A 352 -2.89 12.68 -7.61
C ASP A 352 -1.66 13.31 -6.93
N GLY A 353 -1.88 13.99 -5.79
CA GLY A 353 -0.83 14.63 -5.00
C GLY A 353 -0.10 13.67 -4.06
N ILE A 354 -0.65 12.50 -3.74
CA ILE A 354 0.03 11.55 -2.85
C ILE A 354 1.01 10.72 -3.68
N ASP A 355 2.31 10.89 -3.49
CA ASP A 355 3.31 10.17 -4.27
C ASP A 355 3.60 8.76 -3.71
N SER A 356 4.49 8.02 -4.37
CA SER A 356 4.85 6.65 -3.97
C SER A 356 5.60 6.58 -2.63
N GLU A 357 6.40 7.58 -2.29
CA GLU A 357 7.11 7.61 -1.01
C GLU A 357 6.11 7.86 0.12
N GLN A 358 5.21 8.82 -0.06
CA GLN A 358 4.12 9.11 0.87
C GLN A 358 3.20 7.90 1.06
N PHE A 359 2.82 7.18 -0.01
CA PHE A 359 2.07 5.93 0.11
C PHE A 359 2.78 4.87 0.96
N SER A 360 4.10 4.75 0.82
CA SER A 360 4.88 3.79 1.62
C SER A 360 4.95 4.14 3.11
N SER A 361 4.69 5.41 3.47
CA SER A 361 4.68 5.91 4.84
C SER A 361 3.33 5.74 5.56
N LEU A 362 2.22 5.53 4.81
CA LEU A 362 0.88 5.42 5.39
C LEU A 362 0.75 4.21 6.33
N ALA A 363 0.18 4.43 7.51
CA ALA A 363 -0.19 3.37 8.43
C ALA A 363 -1.40 2.55 7.93
N ASP A 364 -1.50 1.27 8.34
CA ASP A 364 -2.60 0.38 7.94
C ASP A 364 -3.99 0.99 8.24
N THR A 365 -4.14 1.65 9.40
CA THR A 365 -5.40 2.31 9.79
C THR A 365 -5.78 3.47 8.87
N GLN A 366 -4.83 4.08 8.18
CA GLN A 366 -5.10 5.13 7.18
C GLN A 366 -5.55 4.51 5.87
N LEU A 367 -4.97 3.37 5.49
CA LEU A 367 -5.36 2.60 4.31
C LEU A 367 -6.80 2.06 4.42
N ASP A 368 -7.30 1.74 5.61
CA ASP A 368 -8.71 1.39 5.85
C ASP A 368 -9.70 2.48 5.38
N GLY A 369 -9.26 3.74 5.34
CA GLY A 369 -10.06 4.88 4.88
C GLY A 369 -10.21 4.97 3.36
N ILE A 370 -9.36 4.30 2.59
CA ILE A 370 -9.33 4.41 1.14
C ILE A 370 -10.50 3.61 0.54
N ARG A 371 -11.34 4.26 -0.25
CA ARG A 371 -12.49 3.61 -0.91
C ARG A 371 -12.05 2.89 -2.18
N SER A 372 -12.80 1.89 -2.60
CA SER A 372 -12.52 1.13 -3.83
C SER A 372 -12.39 2.02 -5.08
N LEU A 373 -13.21 3.07 -5.19
CA LEU A 373 -13.11 4.03 -6.29
C LEU A 373 -11.79 4.82 -6.28
N GLN A 374 -11.26 5.13 -5.10
CA GLN A 374 -9.95 5.80 -4.98
C GLN A 374 -8.83 4.85 -5.39
N ILE A 375 -8.92 3.56 -5.01
CA ILE A 375 -8.00 2.52 -5.51
C ILE A 375 -8.06 2.41 -7.04
N THR A 376 -9.25 2.42 -7.64
CA THR A 376 -9.42 2.39 -9.11
C THR A 376 -8.71 3.55 -9.81
N ASN A 377 -8.64 4.71 -9.17
CA ASN A 377 -8.04 5.93 -9.71
C ASN A 377 -6.52 6.05 -9.46
N LEU A 378 -5.90 5.16 -8.66
CA LEU A 378 -4.46 5.23 -8.40
C LEU A 378 -3.63 5.07 -9.68
N ALA A 379 -2.64 5.94 -9.85
CA ALA A 379 -1.60 5.74 -10.84
C ALA A 379 -0.75 4.50 -10.50
N VAL A 380 -0.24 3.82 -11.52
CA VAL A 380 0.64 2.65 -11.34
C VAL A 380 1.89 3.00 -10.52
N THR A 381 2.39 4.25 -10.61
CA THR A 381 3.51 4.73 -9.80
C THR A 381 3.18 4.79 -8.32
N GLN A 382 1.95 5.18 -7.95
CA GLN A 382 1.49 5.20 -6.56
C GLN A 382 1.32 3.76 -6.03
N LEU A 383 0.81 2.86 -6.87
CA LEU A 383 0.70 1.43 -6.55
C LEU A 383 2.07 0.80 -6.23
N TYR A 384 3.16 1.23 -6.88
CA TYR A 384 4.51 0.79 -6.53
C TYR A 384 4.99 1.27 -5.15
N GLY A 385 4.41 2.35 -4.63
CA GLY A 385 4.68 2.83 -3.28
C GLY A 385 4.08 1.95 -2.18
N LEU A 386 2.99 1.22 -2.48
CA LEU A 386 2.41 0.29 -1.52
C LEU A 386 3.35 -0.88 -1.25
N THR A 387 3.76 -1.03 0.00
CA THR A 387 4.52 -2.19 0.44
C THR A 387 3.67 -3.46 0.35
N ALA A 388 4.32 -4.63 0.33
CA ALA A 388 3.64 -5.92 0.35
C ALA A 388 2.70 -6.07 1.57
N VAL A 389 3.10 -5.54 2.73
CA VAL A 389 2.31 -5.57 3.97
C VAL A 389 1.07 -4.69 3.86
N GLN A 390 1.23 -3.47 3.38
CA GLN A 390 0.11 -2.52 3.18
C GLN A 390 -0.90 -3.03 2.15
N LEU A 391 -0.43 -3.65 1.05
CA LEU A 391 -1.33 -4.25 0.08
C LEU A 391 -2.08 -5.44 0.68
N GLY A 392 -1.40 -6.25 1.50
CA GLY A 392 -1.97 -7.38 2.23
C GLY A 392 -2.97 -7.01 3.32
N SER A 393 -2.90 -5.78 3.86
CA SER A 393 -3.85 -5.27 4.86
C SER A 393 -5.13 -4.69 4.24
N LEU A 394 -5.18 -4.46 2.93
CA LEU A 394 -6.39 -3.97 2.26
C LEU A 394 -7.55 -4.97 2.40
N ALA A 395 -8.75 -4.43 2.63
CA ALA A 395 -9.98 -5.21 2.62
C ALA A 395 -10.29 -5.72 1.21
N ASP A 396 -11.01 -6.85 1.12
CA ASP A 396 -11.40 -7.47 -0.17
C ASP A 396 -12.10 -6.48 -1.11
N THR A 397 -12.98 -5.61 -0.57
CA THR A 397 -13.67 -4.58 -1.36
C THR A 397 -12.74 -3.52 -1.96
N GLN A 398 -11.58 -3.28 -1.34
CA GLN A 398 -10.56 -2.35 -1.86
C GLN A 398 -9.74 -3.05 -2.95
N LEU A 399 -9.39 -4.33 -2.76
CA LEU A 399 -8.71 -5.15 -3.76
C LEU A 399 -9.55 -5.31 -5.03
N ASP A 400 -10.88 -5.46 -4.90
CA ASP A 400 -11.84 -5.46 -6.02
C ASP A 400 -11.83 -4.15 -6.82
N GLY A 401 -11.32 -3.06 -6.24
CA GLY A 401 -11.16 -1.76 -6.90
C GLY A 401 -9.96 -1.69 -7.86
N LEU A 402 -9.03 -2.66 -7.82
CA LEU A 402 -7.87 -2.69 -8.69
C LEU A 402 -8.27 -2.94 -10.15
N THR A 403 -7.85 -2.04 -11.03
CA THR A 403 -8.02 -2.16 -12.48
C THR A 403 -7.09 -3.23 -13.08
N PRO A 404 -7.40 -3.74 -14.28
CA PRO A 404 -6.51 -4.67 -14.96
C PRO A 404 -5.08 -4.17 -15.18
N ALA A 405 -4.91 -2.87 -15.42
CA ALA A 405 -3.60 -2.26 -15.58
C ALA A 405 -2.80 -2.24 -14.26
N GLN A 406 -3.47 -1.92 -13.15
CA GLN A 406 -2.88 -1.94 -11.81
C GLN A 406 -2.49 -3.35 -11.39
N VAL A 407 -3.38 -4.33 -11.58
CA VAL A 407 -3.08 -5.75 -11.34
C VAL A 407 -1.84 -6.20 -12.11
N SER A 408 -1.75 -5.87 -13.40
CA SER A 408 -0.61 -6.26 -14.25
C SER A 408 0.70 -5.60 -13.81
N ALA A 409 0.62 -4.48 -13.10
CA ALA A 409 1.76 -3.77 -12.55
C ALA A 409 2.21 -4.30 -11.18
N LEU A 410 1.41 -5.09 -10.46
CA LEU A 410 1.79 -5.62 -9.14
C LEU A 410 3.10 -6.40 -9.21
N THR A 411 4.02 -6.12 -8.31
CA THR A 411 5.28 -6.86 -8.21
C THR A 411 5.07 -8.25 -7.59
N ALA A 412 6.03 -9.16 -7.80
CA ALA A 412 6.01 -10.48 -7.16
C ALA A 412 5.92 -10.39 -5.63
N ALA A 413 6.66 -9.46 -5.02
CA ALA A 413 6.63 -9.23 -3.57
C ALA A 413 5.28 -8.72 -3.08
N GLN A 414 4.60 -7.87 -3.86
CA GLN A 414 3.26 -7.38 -3.55
C GLN A 414 2.21 -8.50 -3.63
N LEU A 415 2.30 -9.38 -4.62
CA LEU A 415 1.41 -10.54 -4.72
C LEU A 415 1.62 -11.54 -3.56
N ASP A 416 2.88 -11.77 -3.17
CA ASP A 416 3.23 -12.64 -2.02
C ASP A 416 2.80 -12.06 -0.66
N GLY A 417 2.68 -10.73 -0.56
CA GLY A 417 2.19 -10.03 0.62
C GLY A 417 0.68 -10.14 0.84
N LEU A 418 -0.09 -10.51 -0.18
CA LEU A 418 -1.55 -10.65 -0.07
C LEU A 418 -1.91 -11.88 0.78
N THR A 419 -2.98 -11.76 1.58
CA THR A 419 -3.53 -12.93 2.26
C THR A 419 -4.05 -13.94 1.23
N ALA A 420 -4.03 -15.23 1.56
CA ALA A 420 -4.51 -16.28 0.64
C ALA A 420 -5.95 -16.03 0.16
N LEU A 421 -6.80 -15.45 1.02
CA LEU A 421 -8.17 -15.06 0.67
C LEU A 421 -8.20 -13.83 -0.24
N GLY A 422 -7.47 -12.76 0.09
CA GLY A 422 -7.40 -11.56 -0.74
C GLY A 422 -6.85 -11.85 -2.14
N LEU A 423 -5.79 -12.67 -2.23
CA LEU A 423 -5.24 -13.12 -3.50
C LEU A 423 -6.25 -13.99 -4.28
N SER A 424 -7.06 -14.81 -3.61
CA SER A 424 -8.10 -15.62 -4.28
C SER A 424 -9.23 -14.76 -4.87
N GLY A 425 -9.67 -13.72 -4.16
CA GLY A 425 -10.66 -12.76 -4.67
C GLY A 425 -10.12 -11.98 -5.87
N LEU A 426 -8.87 -11.52 -5.77
CA LEU A 426 -8.19 -10.82 -6.84
C LEU A 426 -8.04 -11.68 -8.11
N VAL A 427 -7.58 -12.92 -7.97
CA VAL A 427 -7.40 -13.87 -9.07
C VAL A 427 -8.74 -14.27 -9.71
N ALA A 428 -9.82 -14.37 -8.93
CA ALA A 428 -11.16 -14.61 -9.48
C ALA A 428 -11.62 -13.50 -10.45
N GLY A 429 -11.11 -12.27 -10.29
CA GLY A 429 -11.36 -11.14 -11.18
C GLY A 429 -10.46 -11.06 -12.42
N PHE A 430 -9.41 -11.90 -12.54
CA PHE A 430 -8.49 -11.82 -13.68
C PHE A 430 -9.15 -12.26 -14.98
N SER A 431 -8.96 -11.47 -16.04
CA SER A 431 -9.21 -11.94 -17.40
C SER A 431 -8.09 -12.88 -17.88
N SER A 432 -8.38 -13.68 -18.90
CA SER A 432 -7.38 -14.51 -19.57
C SER A 432 -6.21 -13.69 -20.12
N LEU A 433 -6.46 -12.46 -20.58
CA LEU A 433 -5.41 -11.56 -21.08
C LEU A 433 -4.50 -11.06 -19.96
N GLN A 434 -5.03 -10.79 -18.77
CA GLN A 434 -4.21 -10.41 -17.61
C GLN A 434 -3.30 -11.58 -17.21
N LEU A 435 -3.85 -12.79 -17.10
CA LEU A 435 -3.06 -14.00 -16.83
C LEU A 435 -1.97 -14.19 -17.90
N ALA A 436 -2.30 -14.06 -19.19
CA ALA A 436 -1.34 -14.15 -20.28
C ALA A 436 -0.21 -13.10 -20.21
N SER A 437 -0.48 -11.93 -19.61
CA SER A 437 0.47 -10.82 -19.50
C SER A 437 1.38 -10.89 -18.26
N MET A 438 1.08 -11.77 -17.30
CA MET A 438 1.87 -11.92 -16.09
C MET A 438 3.27 -12.47 -16.39
N ALA A 439 4.29 -11.84 -15.82
CA ALA A 439 5.65 -12.37 -15.81
C ALA A 439 5.71 -13.65 -14.94
N GLY A 440 6.66 -14.55 -15.24
CA GLY A 440 6.87 -15.78 -14.45
C GLY A 440 7.04 -15.51 -12.96
N THR A 441 7.78 -14.45 -12.59
CA THR A 441 7.95 -14.05 -11.18
C THR A 441 6.65 -13.61 -10.50
N GLN A 442 5.66 -13.11 -11.24
CA GLN A 442 4.33 -12.79 -10.67
C GLN A 442 3.51 -14.08 -10.48
N LEU A 443 3.68 -15.06 -11.35
CA LEU A 443 3.04 -16.37 -11.21
C LEU A 443 3.61 -17.17 -10.04
N ASP A 444 4.90 -17.02 -9.73
CA ASP A 444 5.52 -17.63 -8.54
C ASP A 444 4.83 -17.20 -7.23
N GLY A 445 4.24 -16.00 -7.20
CA GLY A 445 3.45 -15.50 -6.06
C GLY A 445 2.05 -16.12 -5.94
N LEU A 446 1.57 -16.85 -6.96
CA LEU A 446 0.29 -17.55 -6.89
C LEU A 446 0.43 -18.87 -6.12
N THR A 447 -0.48 -19.12 -5.18
CA THR A 447 -0.51 -20.39 -4.44
C THR A 447 -1.29 -21.45 -5.21
N SER A 448 -1.14 -22.72 -4.79
CA SER A 448 -1.93 -23.85 -5.29
C SER A 448 -3.44 -23.63 -5.17
N LEU A 449 -3.87 -22.97 -4.09
CA LEU A 449 -5.27 -22.59 -3.86
C LEU A 449 -5.75 -21.57 -4.90
N ASN A 450 -4.91 -20.61 -5.31
CA ASN A 450 -5.29 -19.63 -6.33
C ASN A 450 -5.47 -20.30 -7.70
N LEU A 451 -4.56 -21.21 -8.07
CA LEU A 451 -4.66 -21.95 -9.33
C LEU A 451 -5.89 -22.87 -9.35
N GLY A 452 -6.22 -23.51 -8.23
CA GLY A 452 -7.43 -24.34 -8.10
C GLY A 452 -8.75 -23.57 -8.23
N PHE A 453 -8.74 -22.24 -8.05
CA PHE A 453 -9.93 -21.39 -8.24
C PHE A 453 -10.10 -20.84 -9.66
N LEU A 454 -9.09 -20.99 -10.53
CA LEU A 454 -9.20 -20.52 -11.91
C LEU A 454 -10.31 -21.26 -12.65
N VAL A 455 -11.14 -20.52 -13.40
CA VAL A 455 -12.10 -21.14 -14.32
C VAL A 455 -11.42 -21.48 -15.66
N ASP A 456 -12.03 -22.37 -16.46
CA ASP A 456 -11.46 -22.80 -17.75
C ASP A 456 -11.07 -21.62 -18.65
N SER A 457 -11.93 -20.60 -18.76
CA SER A 457 -11.64 -19.42 -19.60
C SER A 457 -10.44 -18.61 -19.12
N GLN A 458 -10.12 -18.64 -17.82
CA GLN A 458 -8.94 -18.00 -17.26
C GLN A 458 -7.69 -18.84 -17.51
N LEU A 459 -7.80 -20.17 -17.34
CA LEU A 459 -6.72 -21.10 -17.66
C LEU A 459 -6.31 -21.02 -19.12
N ASP A 460 -7.24 -20.84 -20.07
CA ASP A 460 -6.94 -20.61 -21.49
C ASP A 460 -5.99 -19.43 -21.73
N GLY A 461 -5.92 -18.48 -20.79
CA GLY A 461 -4.98 -17.36 -20.82
C GLY A 461 -3.55 -17.71 -20.46
N LEU A 462 -3.30 -18.80 -19.74
CA LEU A 462 -1.94 -19.22 -19.40
C LEU A 462 -1.21 -19.71 -20.65
N THR A 463 -0.05 -19.14 -20.92
CA THR A 463 0.81 -19.60 -22.02
C THR A 463 1.58 -20.86 -21.63
N SER A 464 2.08 -21.60 -22.62
CA SER A 464 2.97 -22.75 -22.37
C SER A 464 4.23 -22.37 -21.59
N LEU A 465 4.77 -21.18 -21.84
CA LEU A 465 5.94 -20.69 -21.12
C LEU A 465 5.64 -20.45 -19.63
N GLN A 466 4.44 -19.95 -19.32
CA GLN A 466 3.99 -19.73 -17.95
C GLN A 466 3.70 -21.05 -17.22
N LEU A 467 3.10 -22.02 -17.91
CA LEU A 467 2.92 -23.38 -17.36
C LEU A 467 4.27 -24.05 -17.07
N ALA A 468 5.27 -23.83 -17.92
CA ALA A 468 6.62 -24.37 -17.72
C ALA A 468 7.35 -23.77 -16.50
N THR A 469 6.90 -22.62 -16.00
CA THR A 469 7.47 -21.99 -14.80
C THR A 469 6.79 -22.41 -13.51
N LEU A 470 5.63 -23.06 -13.56
CA LEU A 470 4.93 -23.50 -12.35
C LEU A 470 5.74 -24.58 -11.62
N VAL A 471 5.83 -24.44 -10.30
CA VAL A 471 6.47 -25.44 -9.44
C VAL A 471 5.51 -26.55 -9.02
N ASP A 472 6.04 -27.69 -8.58
CA ASP A 472 5.27 -28.88 -8.20
C ASP A 472 4.08 -28.57 -7.27
N THR A 473 4.31 -27.75 -6.23
CA THR A 473 3.25 -27.39 -5.27
C THR A 473 2.12 -26.58 -5.91
N GLN A 474 2.41 -25.79 -6.94
CA GLN A 474 1.41 -25.02 -7.68
C GLN A 474 0.59 -25.94 -8.60
N LEU A 475 1.25 -26.88 -9.27
CA LEU A 475 0.61 -27.88 -10.13
C LEU A 475 -0.32 -28.81 -9.35
N ASP A 476 0.01 -29.17 -8.11
CA ASP A 476 -0.88 -29.90 -7.19
C ASP A 476 -2.21 -29.16 -6.94
N GLY A 477 -2.23 -27.83 -7.11
CA GLY A 477 -3.41 -27.00 -6.98
C GLY A 477 -4.38 -27.11 -8.15
N LEU A 478 -3.91 -27.51 -9.34
CA LEU A 478 -4.77 -27.70 -10.51
C LEU A 478 -5.68 -28.91 -10.30
N THR A 479 -6.98 -28.71 -10.42
CA THR A 479 -7.94 -29.80 -10.35
C THR A 479 -7.83 -30.71 -11.57
N SER A 480 -8.27 -31.96 -11.40
CA SER A 480 -8.43 -32.93 -12.49
C SER A 480 -9.20 -32.38 -13.70
N LEU A 481 -10.23 -31.55 -13.48
CA LEU A 481 -11.02 -30.94 -14.56
C LEU A 481 -10.24 -29.86 -15.31
N GLN A 482 -9.53 -29.01 -14.58
CA GLN A 482 -8.67 -27.97 -15.15
C GLN A 482 -7.53 -28.56 -15.99
N LEU A 483 -6.93 -29.67 -15.52
CA LEU A 483 -5.90 -30.37 -16.30
C LEU A 483 -6.45 -30.96 -17.61
N ALA A 484 -7.68 -31.48 -17.58
CA ALA A 484 -8.35 -32.01 -18.77
C ALA A 484 -8.79 -30.91 -19.76
N SER A 485 -9.00 -29.68 -19.28
CA SER A 485 -9.40 -28.53 -20.11
C SER A 485 -8.24 -27.81 -20.79
N LEU A 486 -6.98 -28.00 -20.33
CA LEU A 486 -5.79 -27.39 -20.95
C LEU A 486 -5.74 -27.61 -22.47
N ALA A 487 -5.50 -26.55 -23.23
CA ALA A 487 -5.31 -26.60 -24.68
C ALA A 487 -4.04 -27.38 -25.06
N ASP A 488 -3.97 -27.91 -26.28
CA ASP A 488 -2.81 -28.70 -26.72
C ASP A 488 -1.51 -27.89 -26.67
N SER A 489 -1.57 -26.61 -27.04
CA SER A 489 -0.41 -25.71 -26.93
C SER A 489 0.03 -25.49 -25.48
N GLN A 490 -0.86 -25.64 -24.51
CA GLN A 490 -0.54 -25.50 -23.08
C GLN A 490 0.10 -26.78 -22.54
N LEU A 491 -0.30 -27.94 -23.06
CA LEU A 491 0.34 -29.22 -22.72
C LEU A 491 1.83 -29.21 -23.08
N ASP A 492 2.24 -28.56 -24.17
CA ASP A 492 3.67 -28.39 -24.53
C ASP A 492 4.48 -27.67 -23.43
N GLY A 493 3.81 -26.88 -22.58
CA GLY A 493 4.40 -26.18 -21.45
C GLY A 493 4.60 -27.05 -20.20
N LEU A 494 3.92 -28.19 -20.09
CA LEU A 494 4.10 -29.09 -18.94
C LEU A 494 5.44 -29.80 -19.08
N THR A 495 6.40 -29.43 -18.24
CA THR A 495 7.72 -30.08 -18.25
C THR A 495 7.60 -31.54 -17.82
N SER A 496 8.62 -32.33 -18.15
CA SER A 496 8.75 -33.70 -17.68
C SER A 496 8.68 -33.82 -16.15
N ASP A 497 9.31 -32.87 -15.44
CA ASP A 497 9.30 -32.80 -13.97
C ASP A 497 7.88 -32.48 -13.46
N ALA A 498 7.19 -31.53 -14.09
CA ALA A 498 5.79 -31.20 -13.80
C ALA A 498 4.85 -32.39 -13.99
N LEU A 499 5.02 -33.18 -15.06
CA LEU A 499 4.26 -34.41 -15.27
C LEU A 499 4.57 -35.47 -14.19
N SER A 500 5.82 -35.51 -13.71
CA SER A 500 6.26 -36.40 -12.64
C SER A 500 5.69 -36.05 -11.26
N SER A 501 5.36 -34.78 -11.02
CA SER A 501 4.78 -34.32 -9.76
C SER A 501 3.27 -34.53 -9.68
N LEU A 502 2.56 -34.72 -10.80
CA LEU A 502 1.11 -34.89 -10.80
C LEU A 502 0.64 -36.06 -9.92
N ALA A 503 -0.40 -35.81 -9.14
CA ALA A 503 -1.09 -36.82 -8.34
C ALA A 503 -1.83 -37.86 -9.19
N SER A 504 -2.10 -39.03 -8.63
CA SER A 504 -2.80 -40.12 -9.35
C SER A 504 -4.20 -39.73 -9.84
N THR A 505 -4.91 -38.86 -9.12
CA THR A 505 -6.22 -38.33 -9.53
C THR A 505 -6.14 -37.35 -10.70
N GLN A 506 -5.02 -36.61 -10.82
CA GLN A 506 -4.75 -35.73 -11.95
C GLN A 506 -4.37 -36.57 -13.18
N TRP A 507 -3.50 -37.58 -13.01
CA TRP A 507 -3.19 -38.56 -14.05
C TRP A 507 -4.44 -39.26 -14.60
N GLY A 508 -5.32 -39.76 -13.73
CA GLY A 508 -6.56 -40.41 -14.14
C GLY A 508 -7.57 -39.49 -14.84
N ALA A 509 -7.37 -38.17 -14.79
CA ALA A 509 -8.25 -37.18 -15.42
C ALA A 509 -7.80 -36.76 -16.83
N LEU A 510 -6.53 -37.00 -17.19
CA LEU A 510 -6.04 -36.75 -18.55
C LEU A 510 -6.78 -37.67 -19.52
N THR A 511 -7.53 -37.11 -20.47
CA THR A 511 -8.25 -37.95 -21.44
C THR A 511 -7.30 -38.57 -22.45
N SER A 512 -7.74 -39.62 -23.17
CA SER A 512 -6.99 -40.17 -24.31
C SER A 512 -6.62 -39.12 -25.34
N VAL A 513 -7.50 -38.14 -25.58
CA VAL A 513 -7.20 -37.01 -26.47
C VAL A 513 -5.99 -36.23 -25.96
N ARG A 514 -5.93 -35.88 -24.67
CA ARG A 514 -4.78 -35.12 -24.12
C ARG A 514 -3.49 -35.94 -24.14
N LEU A 515 -3.55 -37.24 -23.86
CA LEU A 515 -2.39 -38.12 -23.98
C LEU A 515 -1.87 -38.21 -25.42
N SER A 516 -2.77 -38.21 -26.42
CA SER A 516 -2.38 -38.20 -27.84
C SER A 516 -1.61 -36.95 -28.26
N HIS A 517 -1.75 -35.85 -27.50
CA HIS A 517 -1.08 -34.58 -27.74
C HIS A 517 0.21 -34.40 -26.92
N LEU A 518 0.55 -35.31 -26.00
CA LEU A 518 1.84 -35.25 -25.32
C LEU A 518 2.99 -35.45 -26.29
N ALA A 519 3.98 -34.58 -26.20
CA ALA A 519 5.22 -34.67 -26.96
C ALA A 519 6.02 -35.91 -26.55
N LEU A 520 6.81 -36.45 -27.49
CA LEU A 520 7.64 -37.64 -27.23
C LEU A 520 8.63 -37.41 -26.07
N THR A 521 9.13 -36.19 -25.89
CA THR A 521 10.01 -35.84 -24.76
C THR A 521 9.31 -35.93 -23.41
N GLN A 522 8.02 -35.61 -23.35
CA GLN A 522 7.21 -35.73 -22.14
C GLN A 522 6.94 -37.20 -21.81
N LEU A 523 6.52 -37.98 -22.81
CA LEU A 523 6.29 -39.42 -22.65
C LEU A 523 7.57 -40.17 -22.25
N ASN A 524 8.71 -39.88 -22.88
CA ASN A 524 9.98 -40.55 -22.59
C ASN A 524 10.54 -40.22 -21.20
N ALA A 525 10.08 -39.13 -20.60
CA ALA A 525 10.46 -38.78 -19.24
C ALA A 525 9.52 -39.35 -18.18
N MET A 526 8.40 -39.97 -18.58
CA MET A 526 7.53 -40.67 -17.65
C MET A 526 8.26 -41.85 -17.01
N THR A 527 7.95 -42.12 -15.77
CA THR A 527 8.38 -43.33 -15.07
C THR A 527 7.43 -44.50 -15.38
N SER A 528 7.89 -45.73 -15.15
CA SER A 528 7.01 -46.91 -15.18
C SER A 528 5.85 -46.79 -14.20
N TYR A 529 6.05 -46.15 -13.05
CA TYR A 529 4.97 -45.89 -12.10
C TYR A 529 3.87 -45.02 -12.72
N GLN A 530 4.21 -43.92 -13.40
CA GLN A 530 3.20 -43.05 -14.02
C GLN A 530 2.44 -43.76 -15.15
N LEU A 531 3.11 -44.58 -15.97
CA LEU A 531 2.43 -45.40 -16.97
C LEU A 531 1.48 -46.42 -16.34
N SER A 532 1.84 -46.98 -15.18
CA SER A 532 0.97 -47.91 -14.44
C SER A 532 -0.32 -47.28 -13.92
N LEU A 533 -0.38 -45.94 -13.82
CA LEU A 533 -1.57 -45.19 -13.39
C LEU A 533 -2.58 -44.98 -14.53
N LEU A 534 -2.18 -45.17 -15.79
CA LEU A 534 -3.09 -44.99 -16.92
C LEU A 534 -4.17 -46.07 -16.92
N VAL A 535 -5.41 -45.71 -17.25
CA VAL A 535 -6.48 -46.69 -17.47
C VAL A 535 -6.58 -47.09 -18.95
N ASP A 536 -7.23 -48.20 -19.25
CA ASP A 536 -7.33 -48.74 -20.63
C ASP A 536 -7.82 -47.68 -21.64
N THR A 537 -8.87 -46.93 -21.29
CA THR A 537 -9.41 -45.87 -22.16
C THR A 537 -8.44 -44.70 -22.41
N GLN A 538 -7.45 -44.52 -21.55
CA GLN A 538 -6.39 -43.51 -21.72
C GLN A 538 -5.31 -44.02 -22.67
N LEU A 539 -4.98 -45.31 -22.60
CA LEU A 539 -4.02 -45.94 -23.50
C LEU A 539 -4.49 -45.89 -24.95
N ASP A 540 -5.79 -45.97 -25.23
CA ASP A 540 -6.38 -45.76 -26.57
C ASP A 540 -5.92 -44.44 -27.24
N GLY A 541 -5.52 -43.45 -26.44
CA GLY A 541 -5.01 -42.16 -26.93
C GLY A 541 -3.59 -42.20 -27.46
N LEU A 542 -2.78 -43.18 -27.05
CA LEU A 542 -1.38 -43.25 -27.49
C LEU A 542 -1.29 -43.75 -28.93
N SER A 543 -0.63 -42.99 -29.80
CA SER A 543 -0.30 -43.45 -31.14
C SER A 543 0.79 -44.54 -31.12
N SER A 544 0.91 -45.30 -32.20
CA SER A 544 2.05 -46.24 -32.37
C SER A 544 3.41 -45.54 -32.33
N ILE A 545 3.49 -44.29 -32.81
CA ILE A 545 4.72 -43.48 -32.74
C ILE A 545 5.07 -43.14 -31.28
N GLN A 546 4.06 -42.78 -30.47
CA GLN A 546 4.25 -42.49 -29.05
C GLN A 546 4.65 -43.76 -28.28
N LEU A 547 4.00 -44.90 -28.53
CA LEU A 547 4.39 -46.18 -27.94
C LEU A 547 5.82 -46.58 -28.33
N ALA A 548 6.18 -46.42 -29.61
CA ALA A 548 7.53 -46.72 -30.10
C ALA A 548 8.62 -45.82 -29.51
N SER A 549 8.26 -44.65 -28.96
CA SER A 549 9.21 -43.74 -28.33
C SER A 549 9.60 -44.16 -26.91
N LEU A 550 8.77 -44.98 -26.26
CA LEU A 550 9.00 -45.44 -24.88
C LEU A 550 10.30 -46.24 -24.77
N ALA A 551 10.88 -46.24 -23.58
CA ALA A 551 11.96 -47.12 -23.18
C ALA A 551 11.42 -48.45 -22.66
N GLY A 552 12.19 -49.54 -22.78
CA GLY A 552 11.78 -50.85 -22.28
C GLY A 552 11.44 -50.87 -20.79
N THR A 553 12.20 -50.14 -19.96
CA THR A 553 11.92 -50.03 -18.52
C THR A 553 10.63 -49.29 -18.19
N GLN A 554 10.10 -48.49 -19.13
CA GLN A 554 8.80 -47.83 -18.98
C GLN A 554 7.65 -48.82 -19.23
N LEU A 555 7.83 -49.77 -20.17
CA LEU A 555 6.85 -50.83 -20.43
C LEU A 555 6.66 -51.77 -19.24
N ASP A 556 7.64 -51.94 -18.36
CA ASP A 556 7.48 -52.67 -17.08
C ASP A 556 6.32 -52.10 -16.23
N GLY A 557 5.96 -50.83 -16.45
CA GLY A 557 4.83 -50.18 -15.79
C GLY A 557 3.45 -50.59 -16.32
N LEU A 558 3.36 -51.08 -17.56
CA LEU A 558 2.10 -51.54 -18.12
C LEU A 558 1.77 -52.94 -17.59
N SER A 559 0.63 -53.07 -16.93
CA SER A 559 0.07 -54.36 -16.55
C SER A 559 -0.28 -55.19 -17.80
N SER A 560 -0.36 -56.51 -17.62
CA SER A 560 -0.82 -57.40 -18.69
C SER A 560 -2.25 -57.07 -19.18
N ILE A 561 -3.11 -56.51 -18.31
CA ILE A 561 -4.45 -56.08 -18.71
C ILE A 561 -4.37 -54.87 -19.66
N GLN A 562 -3.59 -53.86 -19.29
CA GLN A 562 -3.35 -52.68 -20.12
C GLN A 562 -2.72 -53.06 -21.47
N LEU A 563 -1.74 -53.96 -21.49
CA LEU A 563 -1.12 -54.41 -22.74
C LEU A 563 -2.12 -55.18 -23.63
N SER A 564 -2.99 -55.99 -23.03
CA SER A 564 -4.06 -56.69 -23.77
C SER A 564 -5.16 -55.78 -24.31
N SER A 565 -5.25 -54.55 -23.78
CA SER A 565 -6.22 -53.54 -24.23
C SER A 565 -5.74 -52.71 -25.42
N LEU A 566 -4.45 -52.80 -25.79
CA LEU A 566 -3.92 -52.07 -26.94
C LEU A 566 -4.62 -52.50 -28.24
N ALA A 567 -5.00 -51.52 -29.04
CA ALA A 567 -5.53 -51.73 -30.38
C ALA A 567 -4.45 -52.26 -31.34
N ASP A 568 -4.86 -52.96 -32.40
CA ASP A 568 -3.92 -53.48 -33.41
C ASP A 568 -2.99 -52.40 -33.99
N SER A 569 -3.52 -51.20 -34.25
CA SER A 569 -2.72 -50.07 -34.76
C SER A 569 -1.69 -49.54 -33.76
N GLN A 570 -1.85 -49.84 -32.47
CA GLN A 570 -0.90 -49.49 -31.41
C GLN A 570 0.19 -50.54 -31.27
N LEU A 571 -0.12 -51.81 -31.56
CA LEU A 571 0.86 -52.90 -31.60
C LEU A 571 1.96 -52.65 -32.64
N ASP A 572 1.69 -51.90 -33.72
CA ASP A 572 2.71 -51.41 -34.67
C ASP A 572 3.82 -50.60 -33.97
N GLY A 573 3.52 -50.01 -32.81
CA GLY A 573 4.46 -49.26 -31.98
C GLY A 573 5.37 -50.13 -31.10
N LEU A 574 5.06 -51.42 -30.91
CA LEU A 574 5.91 -52.34 -30.16
C LEU A 574 7.13 -52.72 -31.01
N THR A 575 8.16 -51.87 -30.99
CA THR A 575 9.42 -52.11 -31.68
C THR A 575 10.11 -53.38 -31.17
N SER A 576 11.10 -53.91 -31.91
CA SER A 576 11.88 -55.07 -31.45
C SER A 576 12.51 -54.85 -30.08
N ILE A 577 13.02 -53.65 -29.79
CA ILE A 577 13.61 -53.29 -28.49
C ILE A 577 12.57 -53.44 -27.37
N LEU A 578 11.34 -52.98 -27.63
CA LEU A 578 10.24 -53.06 -26.67
C LEU A 578 9.78 -54.51 -26.45
N LEU A 579 9.67 -55.31 -27.52
CA LEU A 579 9.36 -56.73 -27.43
C LEU A 579 10.41 -57.50 -26.62
N THR A 580 11.70 -57.19 -26.81
CA THR A 580 12.79 -57.79 -26.01
C THR A 580 12.68 -57.43 -24.52
N SER A 581 12.08 -56.28 -24.18
CA SER A 581 11.92 -55.84 -22.79
C SER A 581 10.67 -56.38 -22.09
N LEU A 582 9.71 -56.97 -22.81
CA LEU A 582 8.50 -57.51 -22.20
C LEU A 582 8.84 -58.66 -21.25
N ALA A 583 8.29 -58.59 -20.03
CA ALA A 583 8.30 -59.71 -19.10
C ALA A 583 7.41 -60.85 -19.61
N ASP A 584 7.70 -62.09 -19.19
CA ASP A 584 6.95 -63.28 -19.61
C ASP A 584 5.43 -63.12 -19.37
N THR A 585 5.02 -62.57 -18.23
CA THR A 585 3.60 -62.33 -17.91
C THR A 585 2.93 -61.28 -18.79
N GLN A 586 3.70 -60.37 -19.39
CA GLN A 586 3.21 -59.40 -20.37
C GLN A 586 3.17 -60.03 -21.77
N LEU A 587 4.13 -60.90 -22.10
CA LEU A 587 4.10 -61.65 -23.35
C LEU A 587 2.92 -62.63 -23.41
N ASP A 588 2.56 -63.27 -22.28
CA ASP A 588 1.45 -64.22 -22.15
C ASP A 588 0.08 -63.66 -22.58
N VAL A 589 -0.12 -62.33 -22.50
CA VAL A 589 -1.38 -61.70 -22.91
C VAL A 589 -1.43 -61.32 -24.38
N LEU A 590 -0.31 -61.38 -25.10
CA LEU A 590 -0.32 -61.23 -26.55
C LEU A 590 -0.97 -62.47 -27.16
N THR A 591 -2.22 -62.34 -27.58
CA THR A 591 -2.99 -63.44 -28.16
C THR A 591 -2.40 -63.87 -29.51
N SER A 592 -2.80 -65.04 -30.03
CA SER A 592 -2.43 -65.46 -31.39
C SER A 592 -2.82 -64.44 -32.47
N VAL A 593 -3.90 -63.67 -32.25
CA VAL A 593 -4.34 -62.60 -33.17
C VAL A 593 -3.37 -61.42 -33.16
N SER A 594 -2.73 -61.13 -32.03
CA SER A 594 -1.69 -60.10 -31.95
C SER A 594 -0.40 -60.59 -32.61
N LEU A 595 -0.01 -61.85 -32.37
CA LEU A 595 1.23 -62.43 -32.90
C LEU A 595 1.24 -62.58 -34.42
N ILE A 596 0.11 -62.91 -35.05
CA ILE A 596 0.00 -62.97 -36.52
C ILE A 596 0.18 -61.60 -37.18
N ASN A 597 -0.12 -60.51 -36.46
CA ASN A 597 0.00 -59.14 -36.98
C ASN A 597 1.40 -58.55 -36.80
N LEU A 598 2.31 -59.21 -36.09
CA LEU A 598 3.69 -58.73 -35.95
C LEU A 598 4.43 -58.80 -37.28
N VAL A 599 5.16 -57.73 -37.61
CA VAL A 599 6.01 -57.66 -38.80
C VAL A 599 7.42 -58.20 -38.51
N ASP A 600 8.19 -58.53 -39.55
CA ASP A 600 9.55 -59.10 -39.45
C ASP A 600 10.45 -58.33 -38.47
N SER A 601 10.47 -56.99 -38.55
CA SER A 601 11.31 -56.16 -37.68
C SER A 601 10.89 -56.19 -36.21
N GLN A 602 9.65 -56.58 -35.90
CA GLN A 602 9.17 -56.77 -34.54
C GLN A 602 9.54 -58.18 -34.05
N LEU A 603 9.39 -59.18 -34.91
CA LEU A 603 9.77 -60.57 -34.63
C LEU A 603 11.25 -60.70 -34.30
N ASP A 604 12.14 -59.88 -34.90
CA ASP A 604 13.56 -59.76 -34.52
C ASP A 604 13.78 -59.44 -33.03
N GLY A 605 12.79 -58.87 -32.36
CA GLY A 605 12.82 -58.54 -30.93
C GLY A 605 12.48 -59.69 -29.99
N LEU A 606 11.88 -60.78 -30.48
CA LEU A 606 11.57 -61.94 -29.65
C LEU A 606 12.85 -62.71 -29.36
N THR A 607 13.16 -62.92 -28.09
CA THR A 607 14.32 -63.74 -27.70
C THR A 607 13.99 -65.23 -27.79
N SER A 608 15.01 -66.09 -27.87
CA SER A 608 14.82 -67.54 -27.77
C SER A 608 14.17 -67.97 -26.45
N VAL A 609 14.42 -67.24 -25.36
CA VAL A 609 13.77 -67.48 -24.07
C VAL A 609 12.28 -67.14 -24.13
N GLN A 610 11.92 -66.01 -24.73
CA GLN A 610 10.53 -65.60 -24.90
C GLN A 610 9.75 -66.55 -25.83
N LEU A 611 10.37 -67.05 -26.91
CA LEU A 611 9.78 -68.08 -27.77
C LEU A 611 9.53 -69.39 -27.02
N PHE A 612 10.43 -69.77 -26.11
CA PHE A 612 10.25 -70.95 -25.27
C PHE A 612 9.06 -70.84 -24.32
N THR A 613 8.79 -69.63 -23.81
CA THR A 613 7.71 -69.38 -22.84
C THR A 613 6.33 -69.24 -23.46
N LEU A 614 6.23 -69.11 -24.79
CA LEU A 614 4.93 -69.01 -25.46
C LEU A 614 4.06 -70.24 -25.20
N ALA A 615 2.80 -70.01 -24.88
CA ALA A 615 1.80 -71.06 -24.79
C ALA A 615 1.48 -71.65 -26.18
N ASP A 616 0.98 -72.89 -26.24
CA ASP A 616 0.59 -73.56 -27.49
C ASP A 616 -0.36 -72.70 -28.33
N SER A 617 -1.34 -72.05 -27.69
CA SER A 617 -2.28 -71.15 -28.37
C SER A 617 -1.64 -69.89 -28.95
N GLN A 618 -0.49 -69.47 -28.44
CA GLN A 618 0.29 -68.34 -28.96
C GLN A 618 1.20 -68.81 -30.09
N LEU A 619 1.80 -70.00 -29.96
CA LEU A 619 2.55 -70.64 -31.04
C LEU A 619 1.66 -70.82 -32.28
N ASP A 620 0.38 -71.20 -32.14
CA ASP A 620 -0.61 -71.23 -33.23
C ASP A 620 -0.73 -69.90 -34.01
N GLY A 621 -0.44 -68.77 -33.37
CA GLY A 621 -0.43 -67.45 -33.99
C GLY A 621 0.79 -67.17 -34.88
N LEU A 622 1.91 -67.88 -34.67
CA LEU A 622 3.09 -67.81 -35.51
C LEU A 622 2.87 -68.67 -36.77
N GLN A 623 2.32 -68.09 -37.83
CA GLN A 623 2.12 -68.79 -39.10
C GLN A 623 3.44 -68.97 -39.85
N SER A 624 3.40 -69.63 -41.02
CA SER A 624 4.59 -69.90 -41.82
C SER A 624 5.41 -68.65 -42.15
N LEU A 625 4.76 -67.51 -42.42
CA LEU A 625 5.48 -66.26 -42.70
C LEU A 625 6.25 -65.75 -41.47
N GLN A 626 5.63 -65.77 -40.28
CA GLN A 626 6.28 -65.34 -39.04
C GLN A 626 7.42 -66.28 -38.64
N LEU A 627 7.20 -67.60 -38.73
CA LEU A 627 8.25 -68.60 -38.47
C LEU A 627 9.39 -68.47 -39.48
N PHE A 628 9.08 -68.15 -40.74
CA PHE A 628 10.09 -67.87 -41.75
C PHE A 628 10.82 -66.55 -41.50
N ALA A 629 10.23 -65.57 -40.82
CA ALA A 629 10.90 -64.31 -40.49
C ALA A 629 11.93 -64.49 -39.36
N LEU A 630 11.63 -65.33 -38.36
CA LEU A 630 12.52 -65.62 -37.24
C LEU A 630 13.92 -66.07 -37.70
N VAL A 631 14.96 -65.60 -37.01
CA VAL A 631 16.34 -65.99 -37.26
C VAL A 631 16.69 -67.28 -36.50
N ASP A 632 17.69 -68.01 -37.01
CA ASP A 632 18.05 -69.34 -36.49
C ASP A 632 18.30 -69.33 -34.96
N SER A 633 18.96 -68.30 -34.43
CA SER A 633 19.23 -68.16 -32.99
C SER A 633 17.99 -67.94 -32.12
N GLN A 634 16.89 -67.46 -32.68
CA GLN A 634 15.61 -67.33 -31.97
C GLN A 634 14.92 -68.70 -31.90
N LEU A 635 14.92 -69.42 -33.03
CA LEU A 635 14.33 -70.75 -33.14
C LEU A 635 15.10 -71.82 -32.33
N ASP A 636 16.37 -71.58 -31.94
CA ASP A 636 17.08 -72.38 -30.94
C ASP A 636 16.32 -72.47 -29.59
N GLY A 637 15.41 -71.52 -29.33
CA GLY A 637 14.52 -71.53 -28.18
C GLY A 637 13.34 -72.50 -28.28
N LEU A 638 13.04 -73.05 -29.46
CA LEU A 638 12.00 -74.06 -29.62
C LEU A 638 12.55 -75.43 -29.18
N TYR A 639 12.04 -75.94 -28.06
CA TYR A 639 12.39 -77.26 -27.56
C TYR A 639 11.42 -78.32 -28.11
N SER A 640 11.68 -79.59 -27.77
CA SER A 640 10.95 -80.73 -28.33
C SER A 640 9.42 -80.65 -28.16
N LEU A 641 8.93 -80.06 -27.07
CA LEU A 641 7.50 -79.90 -26.84
C LEU A 641 6.87 -78.89 -27.80
N GLN A 642 7.49 -77.71 -27.99
CA GLN A 642 7.00 -76.69 -28.90
C GLN A 642 7.08 -77.17 -30.36
N LEU A 643 8.14 -77.89 -30.73
CA LEU A 643 8.28 -78.52 -32.03
C LEU A 643 7.17 -79.54 -32.31
N ALA A 644 6.79 -80.34 -31.32
CA ALA A 644 5.70 -81.31 -31.43
C ALA A 644 4.32 -80.65 -31.50
N ALA A 645 4.19 -79.39 -31.05
CA ALA A 645 2.96 -78.61 -31.12
C ALA A 645 2.76 -77.92 -32.49
N LEU A 646 3.81 -77.76 -33.30
CA LEU A 646 3.69 -77.16 -34.63
C LEU A 646 2.79 -77.98 -35.55
N VAL A 647 1.91 -77.28 -36.28
CA VAL A 647 1.02 -77.87 -37.30
C VAL A 647 1.62 -77.80 -38.70
N ASP A 648 1.07 -78.57 -39.64
CA ASP A 648 1.58 -78.69 -41.02
C ASP A 648 1.86 -77.34 -41.69
N SER A 649 0.92 -76.39 -41.60
CA SER A 649 1.06 -75.07 -42.22
C SER A 649 2.15 -74.20 -41.60
N GLN A 650 2.59 -74.50 -40.38
CA GLN A 650 3.67 -73.77 -39.70
C GLN A 650 5.04 -74.32 -40.10
N LEU A 651 5.13 -75.63 -40.33
CA LEU A 651 6.35 -76.28 -40.76
C LEU A 651 6.84 -75.73 -42.10
N ASP A 652 5.93 -75.34 -43.01
CA ASP A 652 6.24 -74.58 -44.24
C ASP A 652 7.10 -73.33 -44.03
N GLY A 653 7.02 -72.72 -42.84
CA GLY A 653 7.81 -71.54 -42.46
C GLY A 653 9.23 -71.86 -41.99
N LEU A 654 9.55 -73.11 -41.68
CA LEU A 654 10.86 -73.48 -41.17
C LEU A 654 11.92 -73.44 -42.27
N ARG A 655 12.99 -72.69 -42.03
CA ARG A 655 14.14 -72.61 -42.96
C ARG A 655 14.96 -73.89 -42.90
N SER A 656 15.50 -74.31 -44.05
CA SER A 656 16.40 -75.46 -44.14
C SER A 656 17.69 -75.26 -43.35
N THR A 657 18.17 -74.02 -43.19
CA THR A 657 19.33 -73.67 -42.35
C THR A 657 19.07 -73.94 -40.88
N TRP A 658 17.88 -73.64 -40.39
CA TRP A 658 17.50 -73.93 -39.02
C TRP A 658 17.35 -75.43 -38.77
N LEU A 659 16.70 -76.16 -39.69
CA LEU A 659 16.64 -77.63 -39.62
C LEU A 659 18.04 -78.24 -39.56
N ALA A 660 19.01 -77.70 -40.31
CA ALA A 660 20.41 -78.12 -40.26
C ALA A 660 21.11 -77.82 -38.92
N ALA A 661 20.59 -76.88 -38.13
CA ALA A 661 21.15 -76.44 -36.85
C ALA A 661 20.52 -77.13 -35.64
N LEU A 662 19.40 -77.86 -35.80
CA LEU A 662 18.72 -78.56 -34.72
C LEU A 662 19.65 -79.50 -33.95
N ALA A 663 19.66 -79.35 -32.63
CA ALA A 663 20.31 -80.29 -31.73
C ALA A 663 19.52 -81.61 -31.65
N ASP A 664 20.21 -82.71 -31.33
CA ASP A 664 19.59 -84.04 -31.20
C ASP A 664 18.38 -84.05 -30.27
N SER A 665 18.42 -83.30 -29.16
CA SER A 665 17.30 -83.20 -28.21
C SER A 665 16.08 -82.46 -28.76
N GLN A 666 16.24 -81.62 -29.78
CA GLN A 666 15.12 -80.95 -30.44
C GLN A 666 14.49 -81.84 -31.52
N LEU A 667 15.29 -82.71 -32.16
CA LEU A 667 14.79 -83.69 -33.13
C LEU A 667 13.79 -84.67 -32.52
N ASP A 668 13.88 -84.96 -31.21
CA ASP A 668 12.87 -85.74 -30.47
C ASP A 668 11.45 -85.12 -30.57
N GLY A 669 11.35 -83.81 -30.82
CA GLY A 669 10.10 -83.08 -31.02
C GLY A 669 9.49 -83.20 -32.42
N LEU A 670 10.27 -83.61 -33.44
CA LEU A 670 9.76 -83.84 -34.79
C LEU A 670 9.09 -85.21 -34.86
N LEU A 671 7.85 -85.32 -34.36
CA LEU A 671 7.12 -86.58 -34.38
C LEU A 671 6.78 -87.00 -35.82
N SER A 672 6.26 -88.22 -35.98
CA SER A 672 5.95 -88.77 -37.30
C SER A 672 5.01 -87.87 -38.12
N LEU A 673 4.09 -87.12 -37.46
CA LEU A 673 3.22 -86.15 -38.14
C LEU A 673 3.99 -84.95 -38.67
N GLN A 674 4.90 -84.36 -37.87
CA GLN A 674 5.73 -83.25 -38.33
C GLN A 674 6.65 -83.69 -39.49
N LEU A 675 7.22 -84.89 -39.43
CA LEU A 675 8.04 -85.43 -40.52
C LEU A 675 7.24 -85.62 -41.82
N ILE A 676 5.98 -86.04 -41.75
CA ILE A 676 5.09 -86.13 -42.93
C ILE A 676 4.89 -84.76 -43.59
N ALA A 677 4.80 -83.70 -42.78
CA ALA A 677 4.50 -82.36 -43.25
C ALA A 677 5.74 -81.62 -43.80
N LEU A 678 6.96 -82.11 -43.56
CA LEU A 678 8.17 -81.50 -44.15
C LEU A 678 8.20 -81.66 -45.68
N VAL A 679 8.45 -80.57 -46.40
CA VAL A 679 8.63 -80.57 -47.85
C VAL A 679 10.09 -80.80 -48.26
N ASP A 680 10.33 -81.11 -49.54
CA ASP A 680 11.67 -81.41 -50.07
C ASP A 680 12.74 -80.38 -49.69
N THR A 681 12.41 -79.09 -49.69
CA THR A 681 13.37 -78.02 -49.35
C THR A 681 13.83 -78.08 -47.89
N GLN A 682 12.93 -78.46 -46.98
CA GLN A 682 13.19 -78.62 -45.55
C GLN A 682 13.95 -79.92 -45.27
N LEU A 683 13.52 -81.02 -45.90
CA LEU A 683 14.20 -82.32 -45.79
C LEU A 683 15.65 -82.23 -46.27
N ASN A 684 15.92 -81.48 -47.35
CA ASN A 684 17.28 -81.22 -47.82
C ASN A 684 18.15 -80.40 -46.84
N GLY A 685 17.54 -79.74 -45.85
CA GLY A 685 18.24 -79.07 -44.77
C GLY A 685 18.78 -80.01 -43.68
N LEU A 686 18.17 -81.19 -43.49
CA LEU A 686 18.61 -82.14 -42.47
C LEU A 686 20.02 -82.68 -42.77
N GLN A 687 20.89 -82.68 -41.77
CA GLN A 687 22.22 -83.26 -41.88
C GLN A 687 22.16 -84.79 -41.72
N ALA A 688 23.17 -85.49 -42.27
CA ALA A 688 23.32 -86.93 -42.12
C ALA A 688 23.34 -87.38 -40.64
N SER A 689 23.97 -86.60 -39.76
CA SER A 689 23.99 -86.83 -38.31
C SER A 689 22.61 -86.70 -37.67
N GLN A 690 21.78 -85.78 -38.15
CA GLN A 690 20.43 -85.55 -37.64
C GLN A 690 19.50 -86.68 -38.08
N LEU A 691 19.59 -87.14 -39.33
CA LEU A 691 18.89 -88.35 -39.79
C LEU A 691 19.29 -89.58 -38.97
N ALA A 692 20.57 -89.70 -38.59
CA ALA A 692 21.04 -90.76 -37.70
C ALA A 692 20.47 -90.65 -36.27
N ALA A 693 20.06 -89.45 -35.85
CA ALA A 693 19.51 -89.17 -34.52
C ALA A 693 17.98 -89.36 -34.45
N ILE A 694 17.26 -89.32 -35.57
CA ILE A 694 15.80 -89.60 -35.63
C ILE A 694 15.52 -91.00 -35.04
N ALA A 695 14.60 -91.09 -34.08
CA ALA A 695 14.22 -92.37 -33.48
C ALA A 695 13.52 -93.28 -34.49
N ASP A 696 13.66 -94.60 -34.33
CA ASP A 696 13.06 -95.58 -35.24
C ASP A 696 11.53 -95.40 -35.38
N SER A 697 10.84 -94.98 -34.32
CA SER A 697 9.39 -94.72 -34.33
C SER A 697 8.99 -93.46 -35.12
N GLN A 698 9.90 -92.51 -35.29
CA GLN A 698 9.65 -91.28 -36.05
C GLN A 698 9.75 -91.54 -37.57
N LEU A 699 10.52 -92.54 -37.99
CA LEU A 699 10.71 -92.89 -39.41
C LEU A 699 9.43 -93.35 -40.11
N ASP A 700 8.43 -93.81 -39.37
CA ASP A 700 7.07 -94.05 -39.91
C ASP A 700 6.46 -92.80 -40.57
N GLY A 701 6.95 -91.61 -40.19
CA GLY A 701 6.55 -90.33 -40.78
C GLY A 701 7.21 -89.98 -42.11
N LEU A 702 8.31 -90.63 -42.50
CA LEU A 702 8.98 -90.34 -43.78
C LEU A 702 8.30 -91.09 -44.93
N GLN A 703 7.55 -90.39 -45.77
CA GLN A 703 6.88 -90.99 -46.93
C GLN A 703 7.88 -91.41 -48.03
N SER A 704 7.45 -92.29 -48.94
CA SER A 704 8.29 -92.77 -50.05
C SER A 704 8.82 -91.63 -50.93
N LEU A 705 8.03 -90.57 -51.17
CA LEU A 705 8.46 -89.37 -51.89
C LEU A 705 9.48 -88.54 -51.11
N GLN A 706 9.39 -88.50 -49.79
CA GLN A 706 10.32 -87.77 -48.94
C GLN A 706 11.68 -88.49 -48.84
N LEU A 707 11.67 -89.83 -48.75
CA LEU A 707 12.88 -90.65 -48.86
C LEU A 707 13.56 -90.48 -50.22
N LEU A 708 12.76 -90.37 -51.29
CA LEU A 708 13.25 -90.08 -52.62
C LEU A 708 13.91 -88.69 -52.73
N ALA A 709 13.44 -87.71 -51.94
CA ALA A 709 14.00 -86.36 -51.93
C ALA A 709 15.35 -86.26 -51.18
N LEU A 710 15.70 -87.25 -50.34
CA LEU A 710 16.98 -87.28 -49.63
C LEU A 710 18.16 -87.43 -50.59
N SER A 711 19.22 -86.66 -50.32
CA SER A 711 20.51 -86.76 -51.00
C SER A 711 21.27 -88.03 -50.60
N ASP A 712 22.25 -88.43 -51.42
CA ASP A 712 23.10 -89.60 -51.15
C ASP A 712 23.81 -89.50 -49.79
N SER A 713 24.29 -88.31 -49.40
CA SER A 713 24.93 -88.10 -48.11
C SER A 713 23.96 -88.20 -46.93
N GLN A 714 22.69 -87.84 -47.13
CA GLN A 714 21.65 -87.96 -46.12
C GLN A 714 21.23 -89.41 -45.92
N LEU A 715 21.11 -90.16 -47.01
CA LEU A 715 20.85 -91.61 -46.97
C LEU A 715 21.99 -92.38 -46.29
N ASP A 716 23.25 -92.03 -46.53
CA ASP A 716 24.42 -92.60 -45.82
C ASP A 716 24.37 -92.34 -44.29
N GLY A 717 23.66 -91.29 -43.85
CA GLY A 717 23.43 -91.01 -42.43
C GLY A 717 22.50 -91.99 -41.72
N LEU A 718 21.63 -92.71 -42.43
CA LEU A 718 20.70 -93.66 -41.81
C LEU A 718 21.44 -94.87 -41.22
N ARG A 719 21.15 -95.22 -39.97
CA ARG A 719 21.72 -96.41 -39.33
C ARG A 719 21.06 -97.69 -39.88
N SER A 720 21.77 -98.81 -39.79
CA SER A 720 21.25 -100.11 -40.21
C SER A 720 19.92 -100.46 -39.52
N LEU A 721 19.77 -100.15 -38.23
CA LEU A 721 18.52 -100.34 -37.48
C LEU A 721 17.37 -99.47 -38.02
N GLN A 722 17.64 -98.21 -38.38
CA GLN A 722 16.66 -97.29 -38.94
C GLN A 722 16.15 -97.78 -40.31
N LEU A 723 17.03 -98.32 -41.17
CA LEU A 723 16.62 -98.96 -42.42
C LEU A 723 15.75 -100.21 -42.20
N THR A 724 15.94 -100.94 -41.09
CA THR A 724 15.06 -102.06 -40.74
C THR A 724 13.68 -101.63 -40.23
N ALA A 725 13.56 -100.37 -39.78
CA ALA A 725 12.32 -99.78 -39.29
C ALA A 725 11.47 -99.26 -40.45
N LEU A 726 12.06 -98.90 -41.59
CA LEU A 726 11.33 -98.51 -42.80
C LEU A 726 10.42 -99.65 -43.31
N SER A 727 9.19 -99.30 -43.65
CA SER A 727 8.22 -100.19 -44.30
C SER A 727 8.63 -100.53 -45.73
N ASP A 728 8.09 -101.64 -46.24
CA ASP A 728 8.35 -102.08 -47.62
C ASP A 728 7.94 -101.01 -48.65
N SER A 729 6.84 -100.29 -48.41
CA SER A 729 6.38 -99.19 -49.29
C SER A 729 7.28 -97.95 -49.26
N GLN A 730 7.97 -97.70 -48.15
CA GLN A 730 8.94 -96.62 -48.04
C GLN A 730 10.21 -96.94 -48.81
N LEU A 731 10.69 -98.19 -48.71
CA LEU A 731 11.88 -98.67 -49.43
C LEU A 731 11.67 -98.80 -50.95
N ASP A 732 10.47 -99.20 -51.39
CA ASP A 732 10.06 -99.23 -52.81
C ASP A 732 10.14 -97.82 -53.47
N GLY A 733 10.14 -96.76 -52.66
CA GLY A 733 10.32 -95.38 -53.13
C GLY A 733 11.75 -95.02 -53.56
N LEU A 734 12.76 -95.81 -53.18
CA LEU A 734 14.17 -95.51 -53.48
C LEU A 734 14.52 -95.86 -54.93
N ARG A 735 15.27 -94.99 -55.60
CA ARG A 735 15.79 -95.28 -56.95
C ARG A 735 17.08 -96.11 -56.89
N SER A 736 17.40 -96.80 -57.99
CA SER A 736 18.63 -97.60 -58.09
C SER A 736 19.91 -96.81 -57.75
N GLN A 737 19.97 -95.50 -58.04
CA GLN A 737 21.10 -94.64 -57.68
C GLN A 737 21.22 -94.43 -56.15
N GLN A 738 20.09 -94.26 -55.46
CA GLN A 738 20.06 -94.11 -54.00
C GLN A 738 20.41 -95.42 -53.29
N LEU A 739 19.98 -96.57 -53.84
CA LEU A 739 20.37 -97.88 -53.33
C LEU A 739 21.88 -98.13 -53.47
N THR A 740 22.52 -97.59 -54.51
CA THR A 740 23.99 -97.65 -54.64
C THR A 740 24.75 -96.69 -53.73
N ALA A 741 24.06 -95.70 -53.14
CA ALA A 741 24.63 -94.79 -52.16
C ALA A 741 24.65 -95.38 -50.74
N LEU A 742 23.89 -96.46 -50.47
CA LEU A 742 23.91 -97.16 -49.19
C LEU A 742 25.23 -97.90 -48.97
N SER A 743 25.77 -97.82 -47.76
CA SER A 743 26.95 -98.56 -47.32
C SER A 743 26.67 -100.05 -47.12
N ASP A 744 27.73 -100.86 -47.14
CA ASP A 744 27.63 -102.32 -46.90
C ASP A 744 26.94 -102.63 -45.57
N SER A 745 27.24 -101.87 -44.51
CA SER A 745 26.61 -102.05 -43.19
C SER A 745 25.12 -101.72 -43.18
N GLN A 746 24.68 -100.79 -44.03
CA GLN A 746 23.28 -100.42 -44.19
C GLN A 746 22.51 -101.50 -44.95
N LEU A 747 23.11 -102.04 -46.02
CA LEU A 747 22.55 -103.15 -46.79
C LEU A 747 22.44 -104.43 -45.96
N ASP A 748 23.44 -104.73 -45.11
CA ASP A 748 23.42 -105.85 -44.15
C ASP A 748 22.28 -105.74 -43.12
N GLY A 749 21.76 -104.53 -42.89
CA GLY A 749 20.63 -104.30 -42.00
C GLY A 749 19.29 -104.78 -42.58
N LEU A 750 19.12 -104.78 -43.90
CA LEU A 750 17.83 -105.05 -44.53
C LEU A 750 17.35 -106.48 -44.29
N ARG A 751 16.07 -106.64 -43.95
CA ARG A 751 15.43 -107.94 -43.77
C ARG A 751 15.22 -108.60 -45.14
N SER A 752 15.15 -109.94 -45.20
CA SER A 752 14.90 -110.65 -46.47
C SER A 752 13.64 -110.18 -47.20
N LEU A 753 12.59 -109.77 -46.47
CA LEU A 753 11.35 -109.23 -47.05
C LEU A 753 11.58 -107.86 -47.72
N GLN A 754 12.33 -106.97 -47.06
CA GLN A 754 12.72 -105.65 -47.58
C GLN A 754 13.60 -105.77 -48.83
N LEU A 755 14.55 -106.73 -48.84
CA LEU A 755 15.35 -107.03 -50.02
C LEU A 755 14.52 -107.59 -51.19
N THR A 756 13.38 -108.23 -50.90
CA THR A 756 12.46 -108.71 -51.93
C THR A 756 11.65 -107.53 -52.51
N ALA A 757 11.18 -106.62 -51.66
CA ALA A 757 10.51 -105.39 -52.09
C ALA A 757 11.41 -104.56 -53.04
N LEU A 758 12.70 -104.41 -52.72
CA LEU A 758 13.68 -103.73 -53.58
C LEU A 758 14.01 -104.46 -54.90
N SER A 759 13.66 -105.73 -55.04
CA SER A 759 13.91 -106.50 -56.26
C SER A 759 12.77 -106.40 -57.30
N ASP A 760 11.60 -105.90 -56.86
CA ASP A 760 10.41 -105.68 -57.69
C ASP A 760 10.30 -104.22 -58.20
N SER A 761 11.08 -103.29 -57.61
CA SER A 761 11.28 -101.88 -58.02
C SER A 761 12.35 -101.73 -59.10
#